data_AF-A0AA46BMR7-F1
#
_entry.id   AF-A0AA46BMR7-F1
#
_cell.length_a   1.000
_cell.length_b   1.000
_cell.length_c   1.000
_cell.angle_alpha   90.00
_cell.angle_beta   90.00
_cell.angle_gamma   90.00
#
_symmetry.space_group_name_H-M   'P 1'
#
loop_
_entity.id
_entity.type
_entity.pdbx_description
1 polymer ?
#
loop_
_entity_poly.entity_id
_entity_poly.type
_entity_poly.pdbx_seq_one_letter_code
_entity_poly.pdbx_strand_id
1 'polypeptide(L)'
;MRPHHTTARALAATLTLLALTTPTNVALAAPTPTNTIRITTAPTPITDTYGHTWTPTSGFDTGDNSTSYWGNYDIAGTSEDELYRYEHVRMNSWTTPLPNGTYTITLKMREAWWDKPGQRVFSVTAEGNPALTNIDIIKAVGKNHAYDRTFTTTITDGHLNLGFTATADSALISAIDITPTTPPSKPKPPPQPAPTTSTTVLRMTTYTKPIKDAAGNTYIARRGFTGGDLVEPLPPTTDIKGTTSDTLYRPELIRWKNWSQPLPNGTYTITLHTREAFWNKPGQRIFDIKAEGTTKLANIDIYKAAGKNTAHDLRFTTTVTDGRLDITPINKTNLALLSAITITRIDKTPTPPSKPKPPTMPPTTTQRPSGMPFDSGLFPMHRADIATQFTQHRGRAADVITVFPSRENWAEMSNDWFMDNQRIPTRYTGTLDVGVPLWPDEGNLTTASTGGYNTQWENFGRMVAAKYPTAYIRLGWEMNLPGWKHAAYAHSATQWKQAYRHAVTALRKGGPRLRIAWVVNEGPGQTDTTDARTFYPGDDYVDYIGMDAYDWDPGYTNDTNIAHHREAPYGWNFWLNFAKTHNKKFVLPEWGIAPANPNSGGDNPRYIAFVYDWLTRNARWIGYESYFHENAPYIRSNLFTDNPRATAEYLHRMKRP
;
A
#
# COMPACT_ATOMS: atom_id res chain seq x y z
N MET A 1 -71.41 -5.32 73.66
CA MET A 1 -71.33 -6.80 73.67
C MET A 1 -69.89 -7.21 73.39
N ARG A 2 -69.35 -8.14 74.21
CA ARG A 2 -68.05 -8.85 74.14
C ARG A 2 -66.74 -8.04 73.89
N PRO A 3 -65.62 -8.42 74.53
CA PRO A 3 -64.64 -7.44 75.04
C PRO A 3 -63.18 -7.74 74.64
N HIS A 4 -62.24 -7.06 75.33
CA HIS A 4 -60.82 -7.40 75.50
C HIS A 4 -59.84 -6.92 74.39
N HIS A 5 -58.63 -6.42 74.70
CA HIS A 5 -58.00 -6.15 76.00
C HIS A 5 -56.96 -4.99 75.94
N THR A 6 -57.11 -4.02 76.85
CA THR A 6 -56.07 -3.28 77.62
C THR A 6 -54.65 -2.98 77.08
N THR A 7 -54.26 -1.68 77.23
CA THR A 7 -52.95 -1.14 77.68
C THR A 7 -51.69 -1.34 76.79
N ALA A 8 -50.67 -0.46 76.80
CA ALA A 8 -50.49 0.92 77.27
C ALA A 8 -49.22 1.55 76.63
N ARG A 9 -49.01 2.85 76.88
CA ARG A 9 -47.85 3.71 76.52
C ARG A 9 -46.53 3.00 76.19
N ALA A 10 -45.91 3.38 75.06
CA ALA A 10 -44.48 3.25 74.83
C ALA A 10 -43.76 4.60 74.98
N LEU A 11 -42.61 4.62 75.66
CA LEU A 11 -41.64 5.71 75.62
C LEU A 11 -40.54 5.39 74.59
N ALA A 12 -39.73 6.39 74.22
CA ALA A 12 -38.84 6.34 73.07
C ALA A 12 -37.72 5.28 73.14
N ALA A 13 -37.37 4.74 71.97
CA ALA A 13 -36.07 4.16 71.68
C ALA A 13 -35.65 4.52 70.25
N THR A 14 -34.50 5.17 70.08
CA THR A 14 -33.90 5.47 68.77
C THR A 14 -33.40 4.16 68.15
N LEU A 15 -34.04 3.71 67.07
CA LEU A 15 -33.69 2.45 66.42
C LEU A 15 -32.86 2.68 65.15
N THR A 16 -31.60 2.28 65.20
CA THR A 16 -30.71 2.21 64.04
C THR A 16 -31.22 1.15 63.06
N LEU A 17 -31.75 1.56 61.91
CA LEU A 17 -32.37 0.63 60.97
C LEU A 17 -31.33 -0.03 60.05
N LEU A 18 -31.14 -1.34 60.20
CA LEU A 18 -30.54 -2.19 59.17
C LEU A 18 -31.44 -2.22 57.93
N ALA A 19 -30.83 -2.17 56.74
CA ALA A 19 -31.48 -2.54 55.49
C ALA A 19 -30.66 -3.64 54.80
N LEU A 20 -31.29 -4.79 54.53
CA LEU A 20 -30.71 -5.86 53.71
C LEU A 20 -31.30 -5.79 52.30
N THR A 21 -30.41 -5.76 51.28
CA THR A 21 -30.50 -6.43 49.95
C THR A 21 -31.88 -6.45 49.24
N THR A 22 -32.11 -5.95 48.01
CA THR A 22 -31.31 -5.79 46.76
C THR A 22 -32.06 -4.81 45.80
N PRO A 23 -31.64 -4.56 44.54
CA PRO A 23 -30.28 -4.39 44.01
C PRO A 23 -30.07 -2.93 43.53
N THR A 24 -28.90 -2.34 43.76
CA THR A 24 -28.57 -1.01 43.16
C THR A 24 -28.06 -1.16 41.74
N ASN A 25 -28.69 -0.43 40.82
CA ASN A 25 -28.26 -0.26 39.42
C ASN A 25 -26.74 -0.11 39.30
N VAL A 26 -26.11 -0.98 38.52
CA VAL A 26 -24.79 -0.69 37.96
C VAL A 26 -24.99 0.38 36.89
N ALA A 27 -24.59 1.62 37.18
CA ALA A 27 -24.45 2.63 36.14
C ALA A 27 -23.38 2.14 35.15
N LEU A 28 -23.80 1.81 33.92
CA LEU A 28 -22.84 1.47 32.86
C LEU A 28 -21.90 2.66 32.66
N ALA A 29 -20.59 2.38 32.64
CA ALA A 29 -19.63 3.34 32.12
C ALA A 29 -19.99 3.62 30.66
N ALA A 30 -20.27 4.88 30.33
CA ALA A 30 -20.69 5.28 29.00
C ALA A 30 -19.63 4.88 27.95
N PRO A 31 -20.03 4.38 26.77
CA PRO A 31 -19.08 4.02 25.73
C PRO A 31 -18.28 5.25 25.32
N THR A 32 -16.98 5.06 25.07
CA THR A 32 -16.18 6.11 24.40
C THR A 32 -16.79 6.32 23.01
N PRO A 33 -17.29 7.52 22.67
CA PRO A 33 -18.04 7.68 21.44
C PRO A 33 -17.15 7.40 20.24
N THR A 34 -17.57 6.43 19.43
CA THR A 34 -17.12 6.35 18.04
C THR A 34 -17.61 7.59 17.33
N ASN A 35 -16.73 8.33 16.65
CA ASN A 35 -17.16 9.43 15.77
C ASN A 35 -17.96 8.94 14.55
N THR A 36 -18.21 7.63 14.44
CA THR A 36 -19.16 7.03 13.50
C THR A 36 -20.51 6.85 14.19
N ILE A 37 -21.59 7.29 13.55
CA ILE A 37 -22.98 7.12 13.98
C ILE A 37 -23.75 6.35 12.91
N ARG A 38 -24.53 5.33 13.30
CA ARG A 38 -25.38 4.54 12.41
C ARG A 38 -26.79 4.42 12.96
N ILE A 39 -27.75 5.03 12.29
CA ILE A 39 -29.16 5.08 12.68
C ILE A 39 -30.00 4.30 11.67
N THR A 40 -30.95 3.50 12.15
CA THR A 40 -32.00 2.85 11.35
C THR A 40 -33.39 3.33 11.79
N THR A 41 -34.36 3.33 10.89
CA THR A 41 -35.77 3.57 11.22
C THR A 41 -36.52 2.33 11.68
N ALA A 42 -35.83 1.18 11.78
CA ALA A 42 -36.36 -0.03 12.36
C ALA A 42 -36.66 0.13 13.87
N PRO A 43 -37.70 -0.54 14.42
CA PRO A 43 -38.06 -0.47 15.84
C PRO A 43 -37.04 -1.18 16.75
N THR A 44 -36.16 -2.00 16.19
CA THR A 44 -35.11 -2.75 16.89
C THR A 44 -33.76 -2.55 16.18
N PRO A 45 -32.62 -2.63 16.89
CA PRO A 45 -31.31 -2.54 16.25
C PRO A 45 -31.12 -3.60 15.17
N ILE A 46 -30.44 -3.22 14.09
CA ILE A 46 -30.08 -4.13 12.98
C ILE A 46 -28.56 -4.30 13.01
N THR A 47 -28.08 -5.52 12.78
CA THR A 47 -26.66 -5.77 12.50
C THR A 47 -26.52 -6.14 11.02
N ASP A 48 -25.73 -5.37 10.27
CA ASP A 48 -25.49 -5.63 8.85
C ASP A 48 -24.55 -6.84 8.62
N THR A 49 -24.42 -7.31 7.38
CA THR A 49 -23.51 -8.44 7.05
C THR A 49 -22.03 -8.15 7.30
N TYR A 50 -21.65 -6.88 7.51
CA TYR A 50 -20.31 -6.47 7.91
C TYR A 50 -20.10 -6.43 9.42
N GLY A 51 -21.15 -6.72 10.21
CA GLY A 51 -21.12 -6.74 11.67
C GLY A 51 -21.27 -5.37 12.34
N HIS A 52 -21.68 -4.32 11.61
CA HIS A 52 -21.98 -3.04 12.24
C HIS A 52 -23.40 -3.05 12.83
N THR A 53 -23.54 -2.59 14.07
CA THR A 53 -24.85 -2.35 14.68
C THR A 53 -25.37 -0.96 14.31
N TRP A 54 -26.60 -0.92 13.80
CA TRP A 54 -27.40 0.26 13.49
C TRP A 54 -28.46 0.42 14.58
N THR A 55 -28.50 1.58 15.23
CA THR A 55 -29.41 1.83 16.36
C THR A 55 -30.74 2.46 15.91
N PRO A 56 -31.88 2.13 16.55
CA PRO A 56 -33.18 2.72 16.24
C PRO A 56 -33.20 4.26 16.34
N THR A 57 -34.19 4.87 15.70
CA THR A 57 -34.29 6.33 15.49
C THR A 57 -34.05 7.17 16.74
N SER A 58 -33.27 8.23 16.55
CA SER A 58 -33.31 9.45 17.37
C SER A 58 -33.04 10.64 16.46
N GLY A 59 -33.44 11.85 16.86
CA GLY A 59 -33.03 13.10 16.20
C GLY A 59 -33.97 13.73 15.17
N PHE A 60 -35.05 13.06 14.73
CA PHE A 60 -36.07 13.68 13.86
C PHE A 60 -36.94 14.67 14.64
N ASP A 61 -37.35 15.77 14.01
CA ASP A 61 -38.19 16.81 14.63
C ASP A 61 -39.70 16.50 14.60
N THR A 62 -40.17 16.06 13.44
CA THR A 62 -41.54 15.68 13.13
C THR A 62 -41.54 14.46 12.23
N GLY A 63 -42.72 14.01 11.85
CA GLY A 63 -42.89 12.84 11.00
C GLY A 63 -43.24 11.60 11.79
N ASP A 64 -43.39 10.51 11.06
CA ASP A 64 -43.86 9.23 11.57
C ASP A 64 -43.35 8.09 10.70
N ASN A 65 -43.35 6.88 11.26
CA ASN A 65 -42.91 5.71 10.53
C ASN A 65 -44.00 5.32 9.52
N SER A 66 -43.58 5.19 8.26
CA SER A 66 -44.45 4.87 7.14
C SER A 66 -45.19 3.56 7.39
N THR A 67 -46.51 3.58 7.21
CA THR A 67 -47.35 2.38 7.20
C THR A 67 -47.31 1.66 5.85
N SER A 68 -46.30 1.91 4.99
CA SER A 68 -45.98 1.14 3.78
C SER A 68 -45.48 -0.30 4.08
N TYR A 69 -45.18 -0.58 5.35
CA TYR A 69 -44.74 -1.88 5.85
C TYR A 69 -45.87 -2.93 5.77
N TRP A 70 -46.00 -3.61 4.62
CA TRP A 70 -46.90 -4.75 4.44
C TRP A 70 -46.22 -5.91 3.72
N GLY A 71 -45.63 -6.81 4.52
CA GLY A 71 -45.15 -8.11 4.06
C GLY A 71 -43.63 -8.23 3.94
N ASN A 72 -43.17 -9.48 3.98
CA ASN A 72 -41.75 -9.83 3.88
C ASN A 72 -41.37 -10.02 2.40
N TYR A 73 -41.30 -8.91 1.66
CA TYR A 73 -40.85 -8.89 0.27
C TYR A 73 -39.37 -8.48 0.17
N ASP A 74 -38.74 -8.98 -0.90
CA ASP A 74 -37.37 -8.68 -1.33
C ASP A 74 -37.23 -7.20 -1.73
N ILE A 75 -36.12 -6.56 -1.38
CA ILE A 75 -35.80 -5.18 -1.76
C ILE A 75 -34.71 -5.19 -2.81
N ALA A 76 -35.07 -4.80 -4.04
CA ALA A 76 -34.13 -4.81 -5.16
C ALA A 76 -32.90 -3.93 -4.90
N GLY A 77 -31.75 -4.35 -5.43
CA GLY A 77 -30.49 -3.58 -5.35
C GLY A 77 -29.74 -3.67 -4.01
N THR A 78 -30.17 -4.53 -3.08
CA THR A 78 -29.46 -4.78 -1.82
C THR A 78 -29.50 -6.26 -1.43
N SER A 79 -28.72 -6.63 -0.41
CA SER A 79 -28.85 -7.87 0.37
C SER A 79 -29.12 -7.58 1.86
N GLU A 80 -29.35 -6.31 2.18
CA GLU A 80 -29.53 -5.75 3.53
C GLU A 80 -30.96 -5.24 3.72
N ASP A 81 -31.95 -6.01 3.29
CA ASP A 81 -33.36 -5.58 3.20
C ASP A 81 -33.87 -4.90 4.46
N GLU A 82 -33.53 -5.41 5.64
CA GLU A 82 -33.96 -4.85 6.92
C GLU A 82 -33.56 -3.36 7.10
N LEU A 83 -32.40 -2.93 6.57
CA LEU A 83 -31.96 -1.52 6.63
C LEU A 83 -32.78 -0.58 5.74
N TYR A 84 -33.49 -1.13 4.74
CA TYR A 84 -34.36 -0.38 3.84
C TYR A 84 -35.85 -0.71 4.04
N ARG A 85 -36.18 -1.64 4.95
CA ARG A 85 -37.54 -2.15 5.12
C ARG A 85 -38.47 -1.13 5.77
N TYR A 86 -37.93 -0.40 6.74
CA TYR A 86 -38.61 0.65 7.47
C TYR A 86 -38.32 2.01 6.82
N GLU A 87 -39.25 2.94 6.96
CA GLU A 87 -39.18 4.27 6.37
C GLU A 87 -39.73 5.27 7.40
N HIS A 88 -39.02 6.36 7.65
CA HIS A 88 -39.52 7.53 8.36
C HIS A 88 -39.84 8.63 7.34
N VAL A 89 -41.03 9.21 7.43
CA VAL A 89 -41.57 10.16 6.45
C VAL A 89 -42.15 11.40 7.14
N ARG A 90 -42.38 12.48 6.39
CA ARG A 90 -42.99 13.74 6.89
C ARG A 90 -42.18 14.48 7.98
N MET A 91 -40.87 14.20 8.05
CA MET A 91 -39.91 15.01 8.82
C MET A 91 -39.51 16.28 8.07
N ASN A 92 -39.16 17.33 8.82
CA ASN A 92 -38.63 18.57 8.26
C ASN A 92 -37.14 18.74 8.56
N SER A 93 -36.65 18.15 9.66
CA SER A 93 -35.23 18.15 10.02
C SER A 93 -34.82 16.90 10.81
N TRP A 94 -33.51 16.68 10.86
CA TRP A 94 -32.88 15.66 11.69
C TRP A 94 -31.60 16.24 12.29
N THR A 95 -31.40 16.07 13.60
CA THR A 95 -30.19 16.53 14.29
C THR A 95 -29.62 15.48 15.23
N THR A 96 -28.29 15.44 15.37
CA THR A 96 -27.61 14.63 16.39
C THR A 96 -26.38 15.35 16.96
N PRO A 97 -26.10 15.24 18.27
CA PRO A 97 -24.82 15.69 18.82
C PRO A 97 -23.68 14.88 18.20
N LEU A 98 -22.78 15.57 17.49
CA LEU A 98 -21.64 14.97 16.81
C LEU A 98 -20.51 16.00 16.83
N PRO A 99 -19.28 15.63 17.24
CA PRO A 99 -18.20 16.61 17.33
C PRO A 99 -18.01 17.37 16.02
N ASN A 100 -17.53 18.62 16.11
CA ASN A 100 -17.10 19.37 14.93
C ASN A 100 -16.19 18.51 14.05
N GLY A 101 -16.16 18.80 12.75
CA GLY A 101 -15.34 18.04 11.81
C GLY A 101 -16.08 17.83 10.49
N THR A 102 -15.37 17.31 9.50
CA THR A 102 -15.96 16.94 8.22
C THR A 102 -16.37 15.47 8.26
N TYR A 103 -17.57 15.18 7.80
CA TYR A 103 -18.18 13.86 7.83
C TYR A 103 -18.73 13.49 6.45
N THR A 104 -18.63 12.20 6.13
CA THR A 104 -19.35 11.56 5.03
C THR A 104 -20.67 11.06 5.60
N ILE A 105 -21.78 11.50 5.01
CA ILE A 105 -23.13 11.09 5.38
C ILE A 105 -23.70 10.31 4.20
N THR A 106 -24.16 9.09 4.45
CA THR A 106 -24.92 8.27 3.50
C THR A 106 -26.35 8.14 4.01
N LEU A 107 -27.28 8.70 3.23
CA LEU A 107 -28.72 8.50 3.42
C LEU A 107 -29.14 7.25 2.67
N LYS A 108 -29.73 6.30 3.39
CA LYS A 108 -30.30 5.07 2.85
C LYS A 108 -31.80 5.24 2.72
N MET A 109 -32.35 4.98 1.54
CA MET A 109 -33.76 5.23 1.22
C MET A 109 -34.33 4.09 0.38
N ARG A 110 -35.64 3.86 0.49
CA ARG A 110 -36.43 3.03 -0.43
C ARG A 110 -37.84 3.60 -0.49
N GLU A 111 -38.48 3.56 -1.65
CA GLU A 111 -39.88 4.02 -1.81
C GLU A 111 -40.79 2.81 -2.00
N ALA A 112 -41.72 2.59 -1.06
CA ALA A 112 -42.72 1.52 -1.11
C ALA A 112 -44.17 2.01 -1.27
N TRP A 113 -44.46 3.31 -1.15
CA TRP A 113 -45.82 3.83 -1.30
C TRP A 113 -46.11 4.23 -2.75
N TRP A 114 -45.33 5.16 -3.29
CA TRP A 114 -45.49 5.69 -4.64
C TRP A 114 -45.02 4.71 -5.72
N ASP A 115 -45.47 4.92 -6.96
CA ASP A 115 -45.24 4.00 -8.09
C ASP A 115 -44.82 4.70 -9.39
N LYS A 116 -44.83 6.05 -9.43
CA LYS A 116 -44.49 6.87 -10.60
C LYS A 116 -43.50 7.99 -10.24
N PRO A 117 -42.59 8.36 -11.16
CA PRO A 117 -41.74 9.54 -11.03
C PRO A 117 -42.53 10.80 -10.69
N GLY A 118 -41.93 11.69 -9.90
CA GLY A 118 -42.49 12.99 -9.53
C GLY A 118 -43.52 12.97 -8.39
N GLN A 119 -43.99 11.81 -7.92
CA GLN A 119 -44.96 11.73 -6.81
C GLN A 119 -44.35 12.11 -5.46
N ARG A 120 -43.10 11.70 -5.21
CA ARG A 120 -42.27 12.15 -4.09
C ARG A 120 -41.00 12.79 -4.66
N VAL A 121 -40.79 14.06 -4.36
CA VAL A 121 -39.57 14.78 -4.75
C VAL A 121 -39.14 15.67 -3.59
N PHE A 122 -37.92 15.49 -3.10
CA PHE A 122 -37.38 16.30 -2.00
C PHE A 122 -35.89 16.63 -2.16
N SER A 123 -35.46 17.64 -1.43
CA SER A 123 -34.06 18.06 -1.34
C SER A 123 -33.59 17.97 0.11
N VAL A 124 -32.28 17.83 0.29
CA VAL A 124 -31.63 17.76 1.60
C VAL A 124 -30.61 18.89 1.69
N THR A 125 -30.70 19.68 2.75
CA THR A 125 -29.63 20.57 3.20
C THR A 125 -28.86 19.91 4.34
N ALA A 126 -27.56 20.18 4.44
CA ALA A 126 -26.74 19.82 5.58
C ALA A 126 -26.00 21.07 6.07
N GLU A 127 -26.01 21.35 7.37
CA GLU A 127 -25.44 22.58 7.96
C GLU A 127 -26.01 23.84 7.27
N GLY A 128 -27.30 23.84 6.94
CA GLY A 128 -28.00 24.91 6.22
C GLY A 128 -27.68 25.05 4.72
N ASN A 129 -26.74 24.26 4.18
CA ASN A 129 -26.30 24.33 2.79
C ASN A 129 -26.93 23.22 1.93
N PRO A 130 -27.29 23.45 0.65
CA PRO A 130 -27.78 22.39 -0.23
C PRO A 130 -26.78 21.24 -0.38
N ALA A 131 -27.19 20.02 -0.02
CA ALA A 131 -26.35 18.82 -0.06
C ALA A 131 -26.82 17.83 -1.15
N LEU A 132 -28.14 17.66 -1.29
CA LEU A 132 -28.77 16.87 -2.34
C LEU A 132 -30.02 17.62 -2.83
N THR A 133 -30.30 17.60 -4.14
CA THR A 133 -31.45 18.31 -4.73
C THR A 133 -32.28 17.39 -5.60
N ASN A 134 -33.61 17.56 -5.58
CA ASN A 134 -34.57 16.89 -6.46
C ASN A 134 -34.45 15.35 -6.45
N ILE A 135 -34.34 14.75 -5.25
CA ILE A 135 -34.34 13.31 -5.04
C ILE A 135 -35.72 12.76 -5.41
N ASP A 136 -35.76 11.89 -6.41
CA ASP A 136 -36.92 11.12 -6.85
C ASP A 136 -36.49 9.65 -6.96
N ILE A 137 -36.90 8.84 -5.99
CA ILE A 137 -36.44 7.45 -5.83
C ILE A 137 -37.01 6.57 -6.96
N ILE A 138 -38.30 6.75 -7.30
CA ILE A 138 -38.96 5.97 -8.36
C ILE A 138 -38.30 6.25 -9.71
N LYS A 139 -37.96 7.51 -10.00
CA LYS A 139 -37.23 7.87 -11.23
C LYS A 139 -35.81 7.32 -11.27
N ALA A 140 -35.15 7.19 -10.12
CA ALA A 140 -33.76 6.75 -10.05
C ALA A 140 -33.62 5.22 -10.14
N VAL A 141 -34.45 4.47 -9.40
CA VAL A 141 -34.30 3.00 -9.22
C VAL A 141 -35.61 2.21 -9.26
N GLY A 142 -36.76 2.89 -9.28
CA GLY A 142 -38.08 2.25 -9.22
C GLY A 142 -38.57 1.98 -7.79
N LYS A 143 -39.75 1.35 -7.71
CA LYS A 143 -40.42 1.01 -6.44
C LYS A 143 -39.74 -0.19 -5.77
N ASN A 144 -39.69 -0.22 -4.44
CA ASN A 144 -39.10 -1.29 -3.63
C ASN A 144 -37.62 -1.60 -3.98
N HIS A 145 -36.85 -0.57 -4.33
CA HIS A 145 -35.43 -0.67 -4.64
C HIS A 145 -34.62 0.20 -3.66
N ALA A 146 -33.51 -0.32 -3.14
CA ALA A 146 -32.57 0.40 -2.30
C ALA A 146 -31.88 1.55 -3.04
N TYR A 147 -31.86 2.74 -2.44
CA TYR A 147 -31.23 3.93 -3.00
C TYR A 147 -30.39 4.66 -1.95
N ASP A 148 -29.07 4.54 -2.08
CA ASP A 148 -28.11 5.27 -1.25
C ASP A 148 -27.72 6.61 -1.90
N ARG A 149 -27.63 7.66 -1.08
CA ARG A 149 -27.01 8.94 -1.47
C ARG A 149 -26.02 9.42 -0.44
N THR A 150 -24.77 9.54 -0.88
CA THR A 150 -23.64 9.99 -0.07
C THR A 150 -23.26 11.43 -0.40
N PHE A 151 -22.99 12.25 0.61
CA PHE A 151 -22.41 13.58 0.51
C PHE A 151 -21.47 13.84 1.69
N THR A 152 -20.74 14.95 1.65
CA THR A 152 -19.90 15.40 2.76
C THR A 152 -20.39 16.75 3.31
N THR A 153 -20.35 16.92 4.62
CA THR A 153 -20.58 18.23 5.27
C THR A 153 -19.59 18.47 6.40
N THR A 154 -19.47 19.72 6.87
CA THR A 154 -18.55 20.10 7.96
C THR A 154 -19.31 20.74 9.11
N ILE A 155 -19.36 20.03 10.24
CA ILE A 155 -20.00 20.44 11.48
C ILE A 155 -19.13 21.45 12.21
N THR A 156 -19.74 22.53 12.70
CA THR A 156 -19.03 23.66 13.33
C THR A 156 -19.55 24.08 14.70
N ASP A 157 -20.73 23.61 15.11
CA ASP A 157 -21.44 23.95 16.35
C ASP A 157 -21.57 22.79 17.36
N GLY A 158 -21.15 21.58 16.99
CA GLY A 158 -21.24 20.35 17.78
C GLY A 158 -22.47 19.49 17.47
N HIS A 159 -23.24 19.84 16.44
CA HIS A 159 -24.43 19.11 16.00
C HIS A 159 -24.43 18.93 14.49
N LEU A 160 -24.71 17.72 14.00
CA LEU A 160 -25.04 17.56 12.58
C LEU A 160 -26.51 17.93 12.38
N ASN A 161 -26.78 18.92 11.54
CA ASN A 161 -28.13 19.38 11.23
C ASN A 161 -28.47 19.11 9.76
N LEU A 162 -29.44 18.23 9.52
CA LEU A 162 -30.01 17.95 8.20
C LEU A 162 -31.40 18.58 8.10
N GLY A 163 -31.65 19.30 7.02
CA GLY A 163 -32.96 19.88 6.69
C GLY A 163 -33.53 19.20 5.45
N PHE A 164 -34.83 18.90 5.48
CA PHE A 164 -35.54 18.21 4.41
C PHE A 164 -36.61 19.13 3.84
N THR A 165 -36.67 19.27 2.51
CA THR A 165 -37.68 20.11 1.85
C THR A 165 -38.26 19.38 0.66
N ALA A 166 -39.53 19.02 0.75
CA ALA A 166 -40.26 18.38 -0.33
C ALA A 166 -40.83 19.43 -1.31
N THR A 167 -40.65 19.18 -2.60
CA THR A 167 -41.37 19.85 -3.69
C THR A 167 -42.57 19.03 -4.18
N ALA A 168 -42.62 17.74 -3.82
CA ALA A 168 -43.79 16.87 -3.98
C ALA A 168 -43.85 15.84 -2.82
N ASP A 169 -45.05 15.66 -2.25
CA ASP A 169 -45.33 14.90 -1.03
C ASP A 169 -44.43 15.29 0.17
N SER A 170 -43.53 14.40 0.61
CA SER A 170 -42.71 14.57 1.82
C SER A 170 -41.33 13.93 1.65
N ALA A 171 -40.36 14.22 2.53
CA ALA A 171 -39.10 13.48 2.54
C ALA A 171 -39.28 12.05 3.10
N LEU A 172 -38.32 11.18 2.79
CA LEU A 172 -38.28 9.78 3.25
C LEU A 172 -36.83 9.36 3.57
N ILE A 173 -36.61 8.65 4.68
CA ILE A 173 -35.33 8.03 5.06
C ILE A 173 -35.58 6.65 5.66
N SER A 174 -34.71 5.68 5.38
CA SER A 174 -34.71 4.34 6.02
C SER A 174 -33.56 4.15 7.01
N ALA A 175 -32.37 4.69 6.70
CA ALA A 175 -31.21 4.67 7.60
C ALA A 175 -30.22 5.79 7.26
N ILE A 176 -29.31 6.10 8.20
CA ILE A 176 -28.27 7.13 8.06
C ILE A 176 -26.94 6.55 8.59
N ASP A 177 -25.91 6.47 7.73
CA ASP A 177 -24.51 6.23 8.16
C ASP A 177 -23.75 7.55 8.15
N ILE A 178 -23.04 7.86 9.23
CA ILE A 178 -22.19 9.03 9.37
C ILE A 178 -20.81 8.54 9.77
N THR A 179 -19.83 8.77 8.89
CA THR A 179 -18.43 8.44 9.15
C THR A 179 -17.57 9.71 9.07
N PRO A 180 -16.58 9.91 9.95
CA PRO A 180 -15.72 11.09 9.85
C PRO A 180 -14.83 10.98 8.62
N THR A 181 -14.69 12.04 7.83
CA THR A 181 -13.69 12.11 6.72
C THR A 181 -12.26 12.32 7.25
N THR A 182 -11.96 11.78 8.44
CA THR A 182 -10.97 12.17 9.47
C THR A 182 -11.40 13.30 10.46
N PRO A 183 -10.93 13.28 11.73
CA PRO A 183 -11.49 14.07 12.84
C PRO A 183 -11.05 15.56 12.84
N PRO A 184 -11.67 16.44 13.66
CA PRO A 184 -11.46 17.90 13.59
C PRO A 184 -10.08 18.37 14.03
N SER A 185 -9.55 19.34 13.28
CA SER A 185 -8.51 20.27 13.73
C SER A 185 -9.11 21.58 14.23
N LYS A 186 -8.63 22.10 15.38
CA LYS A 186 -8.94 23.50 15.80
C LYS A 186 -8.19 24.50 14.87
N PRO A 187 -8.77 25.66 14.50
CA PRO A 187 -8.30 26.53 13.38
C PRO A 187 -7.17 27.51 13.79
N LYS A 188 -6.53 28.41 12.99
CA LYS A 188 -6.41 28.80 11.54
C LYS A 188 -5.64 30.17 11.52
N PRO A 189 -4.98 30.70 10.45
CA PRO A 189 -4.61 30.24 9.09
C PRO A 189 -3.06 30.23 8.88
N PRO A 190 -2.46 30.29 7.65
CA PRO A 190 -2.92 29.92 6.29
C PRO A 190 -2.09 28.73 5.72
N PRO A 191 -2.08 28.51 4.39
CA PRO A 191 -3.03 27.71 3.61
C PRO A 191 -2.70 26.19 3.55
N GLN A 192 -3.68 25.39 3.12
CA GLN A 192 -3.72 23.92 3.27
C GLN A 192 -3.16 23.10 2.08
N PRO A 193 -2.40 22.00 2.31
CA PRO A 193 -2.05 21.04 1.25
C PRO A 193 -2.41 19.54 1.52
N ALA A 194 -3.45 19.04 0.85
CA ALA A 194 -3.73 17.63 0.47
C ALA A 194 -3.95 16.55 1.59
N PRO A 195 -4.58 15.38 1.30
CA PRO A 195 -4.82 14.30 2.27
C PRO A 195 -3.64 13.31 2.45
N THR A 196 -3.63 12.57 3.56
CA THR A 196 -2.51 11.71 4.01
C THR A 196 -2.92 10.24 4.13
N THR A 197 -2.28 9.33 3.39
CA THR A 197 -2.51 7.87 3.45
C THR A 197 -1.72 7.22 4.59
N SER A 198 -2.38 6.42 5.43
CA SER A 198 -1.73 5.55 6.42
C SER A 198 -1.59 4.12 5.90
N THR A 199 -0.56 3.38 6.36
CA THR A 199 -0.28 2.01 5.87
C THR A 199 0.33 1.15 6.97
N THR A 200 -0.24 -0.02 7.27
CA THR A 200 0.39 -0.99 8.19
C THR A 200 1.62 -1.61 7.55
N VAL A 201 2.79 -1.42 8.18
CA VAL A 201 4.10 -1.82 7.65
C VAL A 201 4.72 -3.01 8.38
N LEU A 202 4.25 -3.35 9.58
CA LEU A 202 4.72 -4.51 10.33
C LEU A 202 3.62 -5.06 11.26
N ARG A 203 3.54 -6.39 11.34
CA ARG A 203 2.82 -7.17 12.35
C ARG A 203 3.75 -8.29 12.81
N MET A 204 4.15 -8.30 14.08
CA MET A 204 5.12 -9.25 14.65
C MET A 204 4.65 -9.76 16.01
N THR A 205 4.73 -11.06 16.24
CA THR A 205 4.50 -11.67 17.56
C THR A 205 5.81 -11.81 18.33
N THR A 206 5.75 -11.89 19.67
CA THR A 206 6.92 -12.32 20.47
C THR A 206 7.10 -13.84 20.51
N TYR A 207 6.19 -14.61 19.90
CA TYR A 207 6.34 -16.05 19.71
C TYR A 207 7.42 -16.39 18.66
N THR A 208 8.04 -17.57 18.77
CA THR A 208 9.13 -18.02 17.88
C THR A 208 8.65 -18.51 16.51
N LYS A 209 7.33 -18.64 16.31
CA LYS A 209 6.70 -19.01 15.04
C LYS A 209 5.67 -17.94 14.63
N PRO A 210 5.34 -17.78 13.33
CA PRO A 210 4.26 -16.92 12.91
C PRO A 210 2.92 -17.36 13.49
N ILE A 211 2.03 -16.40 13.74
CA ILE A 211 0.66 -16.64 14.22
C ILE A 211 -0.34 -15.85 13.35
N LYS A 212 -1.63 -16.11 13.51
CA LYS A 212 -2.71 -15.28 12.97
C LYS A 212 -3.56 -14.70 14.08
N ASP A 213 -4.10 -13.50 13.85
CA ASP A 213 -5.20 -12.95 14.65
C ASP A 213 -6.57 -13.50 14.17
N ALA A 214 -7.66 -13.11 14.85
CA ALA A 214 -9.02 -13.58 14.52
C ALA A 214 -9.51 -13.09 13.14
N ALA A 215 -8.94 -12.02 12.61
CA ALA A 215 -9.22 -11.52 11.25
C ALA A 215 -8.33 -12.19 10.19
N GLY A 216 -7.50 -13.17 10.58
CA GLY A 216 -6.62 -13.91 9.68
C GLY A 216 -5.33 -13.18 9.30
N ASN A 217 -5.04 -11.98 9.86
CA ASN A 217 -3.79 -11.28 9.59
C ASN A 217 -2.62 -12.08 10.15
N THR A 218 -1.61 -12.34 9.33
CA THR A 218 -0.39 -13.01 9.77
C THR A 218 0.53 -12.05 10.50
N TYR A 219 0.92 -12.41 11.73
CA TYR A 219 2.00 -11.79 12.50
C TYR A 219 3.25 -12.66 12.35
N ILE A 220 4.35 -12.06 11.90
CA ILE A 220 5.61 -12.77 11.69
C ILE A 220 6.27 -13.15 13.03
N ALA A 221 7.09 -14.19 13.01
CA ALA A 221 7.86 -14.65 14.17
C ALA A 221 8.76 -13.56 14.78
N ARG A 222 9.02 -13.68 16.08
CA ARG A 222 9.88 -12.81 16.88
C ARG A 222 11.24 -12.58 16.24
N ARG A 223 11.61 -11.31 16.05
CA ARG A 223 12.97 -10.86 15.70
C ARG A 223 13.24 -9.46 16.25
N GLY A 224 14.51 -9.03 16.25
CA GLY A 224 14.91 -7.68 16.66
C GLY A 224 15.06 -7.44 18.17
N PHE A 225 14.72 -8.41 19.02
CA PHE A 225 14.89 -8.29 20.48
C PHE A 225 16.31 -8.60 20.94
N THR A 226 16.85 -7.75 21.81
CA THR A 226 18.05 -8.05 22.61
C THR A 226 17.63 -8.64 23.95
N GLY A 227 18.01 -9.90 24.19
CA GLY A 227 17.49 -10.68 25.33
C GLY A 227 16.01 -11.03 25.17
N GLY A 228 15.34 -11.32 26.28
CA GLY A 228 13.91 -11.59 26.33
C GLY A 228 13.57 -13.06 26.50
N ASP A 229 12.96 -13.40 27.63
CA ASP A 229 12.46 -14.72 27.96
C ASP A 229 10.99 -14.79 27.55
N LEU A 230 10.67 -15.72 26.66
CA LEU A 230 9.30 -16.00 26.26
C LEU A 230 8.65 -16.87 27.33
N VAL A 231 7.53 -16.41 27.87
CA VAL A 231 6.70 -17.16 28.82
C VAL A 231 5.27 -17.30 28.27
N GLU A 232 4.69 -18.47 28.45
CA GLU A 232 3.29 -18.76 28.15
C GLU A 232 2.60 -19.22 29.43
N PRO A 233 2.25 -18.29 30.34
CA PRO A 233 1.80 -18.62 31.69
C PRO A 233 0.36 -19.17 31.76
N LEU A 234 -0.36 -19.24 30.63
CA LEU A 234 -1.70 -19.83 30.54
C LEU A 234 -1.71 -21.01 29.56
N PRO A 235 -2.50 -22.07 29.83
CA PRO A 235 -2.77 -23.12 28.85
C PRO A 235 -3.24 -22.58 27.49
N PRO A 236 -2.94 -23.26 26.37
CA PRO A 236 -3.38 -22.85 25.02
C PRO A 236 -4.90 -22.70 24.85
N THR A 237 -5.68 -23.33 25.72
CA THR A 237 -7.15 -23.34 25.74
C THR A 237 -7.78 -22.29 26.66
N THR A 238 -6.99 -21.44 27.33
CA THR A 238 -7.53 -20.39 28.22
C THR A 238 -7.80 -19.10 27.46
N ASP A 239 -9.08 -18.71 27.40
CA ASP A 239 -9.57 -17.46 26.83
C ASP A 239 -8.87 -16.23 27.43
N ILE A 240 -8.55 -15.25 26.59
CA ILE A 240 -8.00 -13.96 27.02
C ILE A 240 -9.09 -12.90 26.95
N LYS A 241 -9.35 -12.25 28.08
CA LYS A 241 -10.44 -11.26 28.17
C LYS A 241 -10.16 -10.04 27.30
N GLY A 242 -11.20 -9.44 26.74
CA GLY A 242 -11.08 -8.20 25.95
C GLY A 242 -10.52 -8.39 24.54
N THR A 243 -10.41 -9.62 24.04
CA THR A 243 -9.97 -9.93 22.67
C THR A 243 -10.69 -11.17 22.14
N THR A 244 -10.80 -11.29 20.81
CA THR A 244 -11.10 -12.55 20.11
C THR A 244 -9.84 -13.20 19.52
N SER A 245 -8.71 -12.50 19.59
CA SER A 245 -7.42 -12.88 19.01
C SER A 245 -6.47 -13.37 20.09
N ASP A 246 -6.88 -14.37 20.86
CA ASP A 246 -6.09 -14.92 21.97
C ASP A 246 -4.64 -15.24 21.61
N THR A 247 -4.45 -15.86 20.45
CA THR A 247 -3.13 -16.20 19.88
C THR A 247 -2.16 -15.02 19.88
N LEU A 248 -2.66 -13.79 19.69
CA LEU A 248 -1.88 -12.56 19.66
C LEU A 248 -1.42 -12.09 21.05
N TYR A 249 -2.22 -12.32 22.09
CA TYR A 249 -1.98 -11.85 23.45
C TYR A 249 -1.50 -12.96 24.41
N ARG A 250 -1.49 -14.22 23.96
CA ARG A 250 -1.06 -15.39 24.74
C ARG A 250 0.44 -15.41 25.08
N PRO A 251 1.38 -15.17 24.14
CA PRO A 251 2.80 -15.10 24.47
C PRO A 251 3.10 -13.83 25.26
N GLU A 252 4.01 -13.92 26.23
CA GLU A 252 4.53 -12.76 26.96
C GLU A 252 6.06 -12.80 26.93
N LEU A 253 6.69 -11.71 26.48
CA LEU A 253 8.12 -11.53 26.47
C LEU A 253 8.53 -10.60 27.62
N ILE A 254 9.24 -11.15 28.59
CA ILE A 254 9.81 -10.41 29.73
C ILE A 254 11.33 -10.38 29.64
N ARG A 255 12.03 -9.55 30.42
CA ARG A 255 13.52 -9.40 30.39
C ARG A 255 14.12 -8.99 29.03
N TRP A 256 13.31 -8.50 28.08
CA TRP A 256 13.83 -7.88 26.86
C TRP A 256 14.48 -6.53 27.22
N LYS A 257 15.65 -6.24 26.63
CA LYS A 257 16.44 -5.03 26.93
C LYS A 257 16.24 -3.94 25.88
N ASN A 258 16.09 -4.34 24.63
CA ASN A 258 15.80 -3.46 23.50
C ASN A 258 15.04 -4.27 22.45
N TRP A 259 14.25 -3.59 21.62
CA TRP A 259 13.74 -4.11 20.36
C TRP A 259 14.11 -3.15 19.25
N SER A 260 14.64 -3.69 18.15
CA SER A 260 15.18 -2.89 17.07
C SER A 260 14.86 -3.51 15.71
N GLN A 261 14.30 -2.73 14.79
CA GLN A 261 14.04 -3.15 13.41
C GLN A 261 14.41 -2.06 12.41
N PRO A 262 15.02 -2.40 11.26
CA PRO A 262 15.09 -1.50 10.12
C PRO A 262 13.67 -1.07 9.72
N LEU A 263 13.43 0.23 9.68
CA LEU A 263 12.15 0.84 9.36
C LEU A 263 12.45 2.15 8.61
N PRO A 264 11.80 2.46 7.47
CA PRO A 264 12.10 3.69 6.74
C PRO A 264 11.94 4.94 7.60
N ASN A 265 12.63 6.03 7.25
CA ASN A 265 12.38 7.32 7.89
C ASN A 265 10.93 7.77 7.66
N GLY A 266 10.29 8.22 8.74
CA GLY A 266 8.89 8.61 8.75
C GLY A 266 8.27 8.55 10.13
N THR A 267 7.02 9.00 10.24
CA THR A 267 6.25 8.97 11.49
C THR A 267 5.32 7.76 11.50
N TYR A 268 5.38 7.01 12.59
CA TYR A 268 4.67 5.75 12.78
C TYR A 268 3.83 5.78 14.05
N THR A 269 2.63 5.22 13.98
CA THR A 269 1.90 4.71 15.14
C THR A 269 2.42 3.32 15.45
N ILE A 270 2.90 3.15 16.68
CA ILE A 270 3.31 1.86 17.23
C ILE A 270 2.22 1.39 18.18
N THR A 271 1.75 0.17 17.99
CA THR A 271 0.89 -0.56 18.93
C THR A 271 1.69 -1.70 19.52
N LEU A 272 1.88 -1.68 20.84
CA LEU A 272 2.41 -2.80 21.61
C LEU A 272 1.22 -3.54 22.23
N HIS A 273 0.98 -4.75 21.76
CA HIS A 273 -0.04 -5.65 22.30
C HIS A 273 0.51 -6.28 23.58
N THR A 274 -0.24 -6.17 24.69
CA THR A 274 0.20 -6.60 26.02
C THR A 274 -0.92 -7.29 26.80
N ARG A 275 -0.54 -8.08 27.81
CA ARG A 275 -1.45 -8.73 28.76
C ARG A 275 -0.68 -8.97 30.06
N GLU A 276 -1.28 -8.74 31.22
CA GLU A 276 -0.70 -9.19 32.49
C GLU A 276 -1.29 -10.54 32.90
N ALA A 277 -0.49 -11.61 32.85
CA ALA A 277 -0.90 -12.92 33.36
C ALA A 277 -0.23 -13.34 34.68
N PHE A 278 0.78 -12.61 35.17
CA PHE A 278 1.46 -12.98 36.40
C PHE A 278 0.85 -12.27 37.61
N TRP A 279 0.95 -10.95 37.65
CA TRP A 279 0.53 -10.13 38.80
C TRP A 279 -0.99 -10.05 38.95
N ASN A 280 -1.43 -9.75 40.18
CA ASN A 280 -2.83 -9.82 40.58
C ASN A 280 -3.34 -8.60 41.36
N LYS A 281 -2.54 -7.53 41.45
CA LYS A 281 -2.89 -6.24 42.06
C LYS A 281 -2.20 -5.07 41.31
N PRO A 282 -2.76 -3.85 41.35
CA PRO A 282 -2.10 -2.65 40.83
C PRO A 282 -0.75 -2.40 41.50
N GLY A 283 0.15 -1.71 40.79
CA GLY A 283 1.47 -1.29 41.25
C GLY A 283 2.54 -2.39 41.27
N GLN A 284 2.18 -3.65 41.05
CA GLN A 284 3.14 -4.77 41.06
C GLN A 284 4.04 -4.80 39.81
N ARG A 285 3.57 -4.26 38.68
CA ARG A 285 4.39 -4.03 37.49
C ARG A 285 4.18 -2.60 36.99
N ILE A 286 5.25 -1.82 36.97
CA ILE A 286 5.27 -0.45 36.47
C ILE A 286 6.49 -0.31 35.57
N PHE A 287 6.29 0.13 34.33
CA PHE A 287 7.38 0.39 33.39
C PHE A 287 7.08 1.58 32.48
N ASP A 288 8.14 2.14 31.89
CA ASP A 288 8.03 3.09 30.79
C ASP A 288 8.42 2.40 29.48
N ILE A 289 8.00 2.98 28.35
CA ILE A 289 8.48 2.62 27.03
C ILE A 289 9.14 3.86 26.40
N LYS A 290 10.41 3.71 26.05
CA LYS A 290 11.10 4.62 25.15
C LYS A 290 10.98 4.14 23.71
N ALA A 291 10.91 5.09 22.79
CA ALA A 291 11.21 4.86 21.38
C ALA A 291 12.04 6.03 20.86
N GLU A 292 13.01 5.75 19.97
CA GLU A 292 13.95 6.74 19.43
C GLU A 292 14.65 7.53 20.56
N GLY A 293 15.12 6.81 21.59
CA GLY A 293 15.73 7.38 22.80
C GLY A 293 14.79 8.13 23.77
N THR A 294 13.62 8.56 23.31
CA THR A 294 12.64 9.38 24.05
C THR A 294 11.57 8.55 24.74
N THR A 295 11.17 8.89 25.97
CA THR A 295 10.06 8.21 26.67
C THR A 295 8.74 8.58 25.99
N LYS A 296 8.03 7.58 25.46
CA LYS A 296 6.74 7.74 24.77
C LYS A 296 5.54 7.41 25.65
N LEU A 297 5.72 6.45 26.55
CA LEU A 297 4.72 6.03 27.54
C LEU A 297 5.42 5.90 28.89
N ALA A 298 4.78 6.34 29.97
CA ALA A 298 5.36 6.32 31.31
C ALA A 298 4.38 5.77 32.35
N ASN A 299 4.92 5.12 33.38
CA ASN A 299 4.18 4.53 34.51
C ASN A 299 3.08 3.55 34.08
N ILE A 300 3.35 2.74 33.06
CA ILE A 300 2.43 1.72 32.54
C ILE A 300 2.21 0.64 33.58
N ASP A 301 0.95 0.43 33.97
CA ASP A 301 0.48 -0.66 34.82
C ASP A 301 -0.69 -1.38 34.12
N ILE A 302 -0.37 -2.52 33.49
CA ILE A 302 -1.34 -3.29 32.70
C ILE A 302 -2.44 -3.90 33.57
N TYR A 303 -2.11 -4.33 34.80
CA TYR A 303 -3.12 -4.85 35.71
C TYR A 303 -4.10 -3.74 36.11
N LYS A 304 -3.63 -2.53 36.41
CA LYS A 304 -4.52 -1.40 36.74
C LYS A 304 -5.39 -0.99 35.55
N ALA A 305 -4.87 -1.10 34.34
CA ALA A 305 -5.58 -0.69 33.12
C ALA A 305 -6.62 -1.71 32.62
N ALA A 306 -6.35 -3.02 32.77
CA ALA A 306 -7.15 -4.08 32.16
C ALA A 306 -7.48 -5.27 33.09
N GLY A 307 -6.78 -5.40 34.22
CA GLY A 307 -6.85 -6.57 35.10
C GLY A 307 -6.06 -7.77 34.58
N LYS A 308 -6.08 -8.87 35.35
CA LYS A 308 -5.36 -10.10 35.04
C LYS A 308 -6.01 -10.88 33.89
N ASN A 309 -5.16 -11.38 32.99
CA ASN A 309 -5.51 -12.16 31.79
C ASN A 309 -6.40 -11.39 30.80
N THR A 310 -6.29 -10.06 30.77
CA THR A 310 -7.03 -9.18 29.85
C THR A 310 -6.07 -8.55 28.85
N ALA A 311 -6.43 -8.57 27.57
CA ALA A 311 -5.71 -7.92 26.49
C ALA A 311 -5.71 -6.39 26.67
N HIS A 312 -4.56 -5.76 26.43
CA HIS A 312 -4.39 -4.32 26.51
C HIS A 312 -3.40 -3.81 25.45
N ASP A 313 -3.82 -2.83 24.67
CA ASP A 313 -2.99 -2.20 23.64
C ASP A 313 -2.39 -0.89 24.14
N LEU A 314 -1.07 -0.81 24.16
CA LEU A 314 -0.34 0.44 24.37
C LEU A 314 -0.05 1.07 23.02
N ARG A 315 -0.47 2.32 22.80
CA ARG A 315 -0.28 3.03 21.51
C ARG A 315 0.45 4.34 21.71
N PHE A 316 1.43 4.60 20.84
CA PHE A 316 2.16 5.86 20.80
C PHE A 316 2.62 6.18 19.37
N THR A 317 3.02 7.42 19.13
CA THR A 317 3.65 7.83 17.87
C THR A 317 5.14 8.10 18.05
N THR A 318 5.93 7.82 17.02
CA THR A 318 7.35 8.21 16.96
C THR A 318 7.78 8.46 15.53
N THR A 319 8.88 9.21 15.35
CA THR A 319 9.47 9.48 14.04
C THR A 319 10.83 8.83 13.97
N VAL A 320 10.99 7.90 13.03
CA VAL A 320 12.28 7.29 12.69
C VAL A 320 13.07 8.26 11.82
N THR A 321 14.33 8.50 12.19
CA THR A 321 15.23 9.44 11.48
C THR A 321 16.53 8.84 10.97
N ASP A 322 16.90 7.62 11.40
CA ASP A 322 18.16 6.95 11.08
C ASP A 322 17.98 5.64 10.27
N GLY A 323 16.76 5.34 9.81
CA GLY A 323 16.41 4.11 9.11
C GLY A 323 16.10 2.92 10.02
N ARG A 324 15.96 3.14 11.33
CA ARG A 324 15.67 2.12 12.33
C ARG A 324 14.63 2.59 13.33
N LEU A 325 13.81 1.67 13.83
CA LEU A 325 12.98 1.92 15.00
C LEU A 325 13.56 1.16 16.19
N ASP A 326 14.00 1.90 17.19
CA ASP A 326 14.49 1.38 18.46
C ASP A 326 13.47 1.65 19.58
N ILE A 327 13.08 0.58 20.29
CA ILE A 327 12.14 0.61 21.41
C ILE A 327 12.80 -0.04 22.63
N THR A 328 12.83 0.68 23.75
CA THR A 328 13.54 0.26 24.98
C THR A 328 12.59 0.37 26.19
N PRO A 329 12.40 -0.69 27.00
CA PRO A 329 11.63 -0.60 28.23
C PRO A 329 12.47 0.02 29.36
N ILE A 330 11.82 0.77 30.25
CA ILE A 330 12.40 1.18 31.53
C ILE A 330 11.62 0.52 32.66
N ASN A 331 12.22 -0.46 33.30
CA ASN A 331 11.63 -1.18 34.42
C ASN A 331 11.66 -0.28 35.67
N LYS A 332 10.50 0.12 36.21
CA LYS A 332 10.40 0.87 37.48
C LYS A 332 10.05 -0.05 38.64
N THR A 333 9.06 -0.90 38.44
CA THR A 333 8.68 -1.97 39.37
C THR A 333 8.46 -3.22 38.53
N ASN A 334 9.28 -4.25 38.75
CA ASN A 334 9.33 -5.45 37.90
C ASN A 334 9.58 -5.16 36.40
N LEU A 335 9.58 -6.23 35.61
CA LEU A 335 9.99 -6.24 34.20
C LEU A 335 8.86 -5.77 33.28
N ALA A 336 9.16 -5.01 32.22
CA ALA A 336 8.20 -4.81 31.12
C ALA A 336 7.83 -6.15 30.45
N LEU A 337 6.60 -6.22 29.92
CA LEU A 337 6.08 -7.36 29.17
C LEU A 337 5.57 -6.94 27.79
N LEU A 338 5.52 -7.88 26.85
CA LEU A 338 5.07 -7.65 25.48
C LEU A 338 4.59 -8.93 24.79
N SER A 339 3.46 -8.89 24.09
CA SER A 339 2.90 -10.04 23.35
C SER A 339 3.08 -9.93 21.84
N ALA A 340 2.91 -8.73 21.28
CA ALA A 340 3.13 -8.47 19.86
C ALA A 340 3.34 -6.98 19.57
N ILE A 341 3.80 -6.65 18.37
CA ILE A 341 3.98 -5.29 17.86
C ILE A 341 3.27 -5.14 16.51
N THR A 342 2.44 -4.11 16.38
CA THR A 342 1.92 -3.62 15.09
C THR A 342 2.44 -2.22 14.82
N ILE A 343 2.91 -1.96 13.60
CA ILE A 343 3.42 -0.66 13.16
C ILE A 343 2.63 -0.18 11.96
N THR A 344 2.12 1.04 12.04
CA THR A 344 1.42 1.72 10.94
C THR A 344 2.09 3.05 10.65
N ARG A 345 2.52 3.25 9.40
CA ARG A 345 3.00 4.54 8.90
C ARG A 345 1.84 5.53 8.85
N ILE A 346 2.05 6.74 9.38
CA ILE A 346 1.01 7.78 9.50
C ILE A 346 1.45 9.15 8.98
N ASP A 347 2.73 9.36 8.67
CA ASP A 347 3.12 10.47 7.83
C ASP A 347 2.70 10.21 6.38
N LYS A 348 2.42 11.29 5.63
CA LYS A 348 2.73 11.27 4.20
C LYS A 348 4.19 10.91 4.10
N THR A 349 4.56 10.02 3.19
CA THR A 349 5.94 9.93 2.68
C THR A 349 6.47 11.37 2.56
N PRO A 350 7.63 11.72 3.16
CA PRO A 350 8.19 13.04 3.03
C PRO A 350 8.12 13.43 1.57
N THR A 351 7.49 14.56 1.25
CA THR A 351 7.57 15.07 -0.12
C THR A 351 9.07 15.20 -0.38
N PRO A 352 9.64 14.53 -1.40
CA PRO A 352 11.05 14.69 -1.71
C PRO A 352 11.35 16.19 -1.83
N PRO A 353 12.58 16.65 -1.50
CA PRO A 353 12.96 18.04 -1.72
C PRO A 353 12.50 18.46 -3.12
N SER A 354 11.71 19.54 -3.16
CA SER A 354 10.74 19.87 -4.22
C SER A 354 11.05 19.21 -5.55
N LYS A 355 10.23 18.21 -5.94
CA LYS A 355 10.38 17.41 -7.17
C LYS A 355 11.23 18.14 -8.22
N PRO A 356 12.42 17.65 -8.57
CA PRO A 356 12.74 17.57 -9.98
C PRO A 356 11.52 16.84 -10.56
N LYS A 357 10.68 17.59 -11.28
CA LYS A 357 9.61 17.01 -12.10
C LYS A 357 10.30 15.87 -12.85
N PRO A 358 9.84 14.59 -12.75
CA PRO A 358 10.38 13.53 -13.59
C PRO A 358 10.38 14.10 -14.99
N PRO A 359 11.56 14.25 -15.63
CA PRO A 359 11.75 15.24 -16.68
C PRO A 359 10.62 15.07 -17.66
N THR A 360 9.76 16.11 -17.79
CA THR A 360 8.49 15.96 -18.53
C THR A 360 8.85 15.28 -19.82
N MET A 361 8.36 14.06 -20.00
CA MET A 361 8.80 13.22 -21.09
C MET A 361 8.69 14.09 -22.34
N PRO A 362 9.79 14.35 -23.08
CA PRO A 362 9.79 15.37 -24.11
C PRO A 362 8.56 15.15 -24.99
N PRO A 363 7.78 16.20 -25.30
CA PRO A 363 6.68 16.04 -26.24
C PRO A 363 7.25 15.36 -27.48
N THR A 364 6.48 14.42 -28.05
CA THR A 364 6.91 13.47 -29.10
C THR A 364 7.11 14.15 -30.46
N THR A 365 7.64 15.37 -30.46
CA THR A 365 7.78 16.31 -31.56
C THR A 365 9.23 16.48 -32.02
N THR A 366 10.23 15.97 -31.28
CA THR A 366 11.56 15.70 -31.84
C THR A 366 11.51 14.37 -32.57
N GLN A 367 11.66 14.41 -33.89
CA GLN A 367 11.91 13.25 -34.73
C GLN A 367 13.13 12.49 -34.18
N ARG A 368 12.93 11.23 -33.78
CA ARG A 368 14.03 10.40 -33.25
C ARG A 368 15.06 10.12 -34.34
N PRO A 369 16.37 10.12 -34.03
CA PRO A 369 17.41 9.67 -34.97
C PRO A 369 17.13 8.33 -35.65
N SER A 370 16.56 7.35 -34.94
CA SER A 370 16.16 6.06 -35.52
C SER A 370 14.93 6.16 -36.43
N GLY A 371 14.10 7.20 -36.27
CA GLY A 371 12.78 7.32 -36.88
C GLY A 371 11.72 6.33 -36.36
N MET A 372 11.98 5.61 -35.26
CA MET A 372 11.05 4.64 -34.67
C MET A 372 10.02 5.33 -33.74
N PRO A 373 8.86 4.69 -33.44
CA PRO A 373 7.84 5.28 -32.56
C PRO A 373 8.20 5.22 -31.05
N PHE A 374 9.27 4.50 -30.72
CA PHE A 374 9.98 4.44 -29.43
C PHE A 374 11.48 4.64 -29.68
N ASP A 375 12.27 4.89 -28.62
CA ASP A 375 13.72 5.02 -28.78
C ASP A 375 14.30 3.62 -29.11
N SER A 376 15.22 3.51 -30.08
CA SER A 376 15.66 2.22 -30.61
C SER A 376 17.19 2.11 -30.65
N GLY A 377 17.74 1.00 -30.15
CA GLY A 377 19.16 0.92 -29.79
C GLY A 377 19.84 -0.42 -30.03
N LEU A 378 21.05 -0.55 -29.46
CA LEU A 378 21.79 -1.81 -29.36
C LEU A 378 22.80 -1.81 -28.20
N PHE A 379 23.19 -3.00 -27.74
CA PHE A 379 24.50 -3.24 -27.12
C PHE A 379 25.53 -3.58 -28.20
N PRO A 380 26.64 -2.84 -28.36
CA PRO A 380 27.60 -3.04 -29.44
C PRO A 380 28.91 -3.71 -28.99
N MET A 381 28.91 -4.63 -28.03
CA MET A 381 30.13 -5.22 -27.43
C MET A 381 31.14 -4.17 -26.96
N HIS A 382 30.67 -3.06 -26.40
CA HIS A 382 31.50 -1.91 -25.99
C HIS A 382 32.43 -1.39 -27.11
N ARG A 383 31.93 -1.33 -28.35
CA ARG A 383 32.72 -0.90 -29.52
C ARG A 383 31.99 0.11 -30.41
N ALA A 384 32.60 1.28 -30.58
CA ALA A 384 32.12 2.36 -31.41
C ALA A 384 32.08 2.00 -32.90
N ASP A 385 33.02 1.18 -33.37
CA ASP A 385 33.05 0.71 -34.76
C ASP A 385 31.93 -0.29 -35.05
N ILE A 386 31.62 -1.19 -34.11
CA ILE A 386 30.45 -2.09 -34.18
C ILE A 386 29.14 -1.29 -34.15
N ALA A 387 29.01 -0.30 -33.26
CA ALA A 387 27.83 0.58 -33.25
C ALA A 387 27.63 1.32 -34.58
N THR A 388 28.73 1.73 -35.22
CA THR A 388 28.72 2.38 -36.55
C THR A 388 28.31 1.40 -37.65
N GLN A 389 28.89 0.19 -37.68
CA GLN A 389 28.53 -0.86 -38.64
C GLN A 389 27.05 -1.26 -38.47
N PHE A 390 26.58 -1.47 -37.25
CA PHE A 390 25.20 -1.88 -36.99
C PHE A 390 24.18 -0.83 -37.45
N THR A 391 24.46 0.46 -37.21
CA THR A 391 23.61 1.57 -37.69
C THR A 391 23.63 1.71 -39.22
N GLN A 392 24.77 1.43 -39.87
CA GLN A 392 24.87 1.34 -41.33
C GLN A 392 24.05 0.16 -41.89
N HIS A 393 24.21 -1.05 -41.33
CA HIS A 393 23.48 -2.24 -41.77
C HIS A 393 21.96 -2.09 -41.64
N ARG A 394 21.47 -1.53 -40.52
CA ARG A 394 20.04 -1.29 -40.30
C ARG A 394 19.47 -0.09 -41.08
N GLY A 395 20.32 0.75 -41.68
CA GLY A 395 19.92 1.94 -42.44
C GLY A 395 19.27 3.05 -41.61
N ARG A 396 19.38 3.01 -40.28
CA ARG A 396 18.77 3.93 -39.30
C ARG A 396 19.76 4.16 -38.15
N ALA A 397 19.78 5.37 -37.59
CA ALA A 397 20.62 5.66 -36.42
C ALA A 397 20.09 4.95 -35.16
N ALA A 398 20.93 4.84 -34.13
CA ALA A 398 20.52 4.37 -32.81
C ALA A 398 20.21 5.57 -31.90
N ASP A 399 19.09 5.52 -31.19
CA ASP A 399 18.72 6.50 -30.16
C ASP A 399 19.35 6.15 -28.81
N VAL A 400 19.60 4.85 -28.57
CA VAL A 400 20.19 4.30 -27.35
C VAL A 400 21.39 3.41 -27.67
N ILE A 401 22.48 3.53 -26.91
CA ILE A 401 23.56 2.54 -26.86
C ILE A 401 23.62 1.96 -25.45
N THR A 402 23.44 0.64 -25.33
CA THR A 402 23.61 -0.08 -24.07
C THR A 402 25.09 -0.26 -23.76
N VAL A 403 25.48 -0.10 -22.50
CA VAL A 403 26.83 -0.26 -21.98
C VAL A 403 26.79 -0.81 -20.55
N PHE A 404 27.83 -1.54 -20.18
CA PHE A 404 28.03 -2.05 -18.83
C PHE A 404 29.39 -1.55 -18.28
N PRO A 405 29.45 -0.80 -17.18
CA PRO A 405 30.70 -0.59 -16.46
C PRO A 405 31.31 -1.91 -15.99
N SER A 406 32.57 -1.89 -15.53
CA SER A 406 33.11 -3.02 -14.78
C SER A 406 32.25 -3.29 -13.53
N ARG A 407 32.27 -4.53 -13.03
CA ARG A 407 31.57 -4.92 -11.80
C ARG A 407 32.51 -5.15 -10.62
N GLU A 408 33.82 -5.18 -10.85
CA GLU A 408 34.78 -5.74 -9.89
C GLU A 408 34.86 -4.95 -8.57
N ASN A 409 35.03 -3.63 -8.67
CA ASN A 409 35.28 -2.73 -7.55
C ASN A 409 34.77 -1.31 -7.85
N TRP A 410 34.68 -0.46 -6.84
CA TRP A 410 34.15 0.90 -7.02
C TRP A 410 34.99 1.81 -7.91
N ALA A 411 36.30 1.61 -8.02
CA ALA A 411 37.16 2.42 -8.89
C ALA A 411 36.86 2.12 -10.36
N GLU A 412 36.77 0.84 -10.74
CA GLU A 412 36.47 0.43 -12.11
C GLU A 412 35.00 0.62 -12.50
N MET A 413 34.06 0.53 -11.54
CA MET A 413 32.67 0.96 -11.74
C MET A 413 32.55 2.47 -12.01
N SER A 414 33.41 3.28 -11.38
CA SER A 414 33.36 4.76 -11.43
C SER A 414 34.39 5.36 -12.39
N ASN A 415 34.84 4.56 -13.36
CA ASN A 415 35.74 4.96 -14.44
C ASN A 415 34.92 5.22 -15.72
N ASP A 416 35.24 6.26 -16.48
CA ASP A 416 34.44 6.74 -17.62
C ASP A 416 34.75 6.04 -18.95
N TRP A 417 35.60 5.00 -18.94
CA TRP A 417 36.00 4.22 -20.13
C TRP A 417 34.81 3.72 -20.94
N PHE A 418 33.73 3.29 -20.29
CA PHE A 418 32.54 2.78 -20.98
C PHE A 418 31.77 3.86 -21.77
N MET A 419 32.19 5.12 -21.63
CA MET A 419 31.68 6.31 -22.32
C MET A 419 32.76 7.03 -23.15
N ASP A 420 33.87 6.36 -23.45
CA ASP A 420 34.95 6.90 -24.29
C ASP A 420 34.64 6.78 -25.81
N ASN A 421 35.54 7.31 -26.65
CA ASN A 421 35.41 7.27 -28.11
C ASN A 421 35.77 5.92 -28.76
N GLN A 422 36.29 4.95 -28.01
CA GLN A 422 36.43 3.55 -28.44
C GLN A 422 35.12 2.78 -28.24
N ARG A 423 34.29 3.19 -27.26
CA ARG A 423 33.03 2.53 -26.88
C ARG A 423 31.83 3.16 -27.57
N ILE A 424 31.80 4.49 -27.63
CA ILE A 424 30.72 5.28 -28.22
C ILE A 424 31.24 6.06 -29.46
N PRO A 425 30.52 6.10 -30.59
CA PRO A 425 30.94 6.89 -31.75
C PRO A 425 31.08 8.39 -31.43
N THR A 426 32.14 9.03 -31.93
CA THR A 426 32.48 10.45 -31.65
C THR A 426 31.40 11.47 -32.04
N ARG A 427 30.47 11.10 -32.92
CA ARG A 427 29.34 11.93 -33.36
C ARG A 427 27.99 11.42 -32.86
N TYR A 428 27.99 10.55 -31.86
CA TYR A 428 26.76 10.01 -31.28
C TYR A 428 26.00 11.09 -30.49
N THR A 429 24.75 11.33 -30.87
CA THR A 429 23.87 12.34 -30.24
C THR A 429 22.70 11.72 -29.47
N GLY A 430 22.68 10.39 -29.32
CA GLY A 430 21.67 9.67 -28.55
C GLY A 430 21.98 9.64 -27.05
N THR A 431 21.44 8.64 -26.37
CA THR A 431 21.59 8.45 -24.92
C THR A 431 22.19 7.08 -24.61
N LEU A 432 22.76 6.90 -23.43
CA LEU A 432 23.18 5.56 -22.99
C LEU A 432 22.07 4.85 -22.21
N ASP A 433 22.09 3.53 -22.27
CA ASP A 433 21.54 2.62 -21.27
C ASP A 433 22.70 2.00 -20.49
N VAL A 434 22.83 2.35 -19.21
CA VAL A 434 23.96 1.94 -18.37
C VAL A 434 23.48 0.84 -17.42
N GLY A 435 23.75 -0.42 -17.78
CA GLY A 435 23.49 -1.59 -16.95
C GLY A 435 24.54 -1.68 -15.84
N VAL A 436 24.16 -1.45 -14.58
CA VAL A 436 25.08 -1.39 -13.43
C VAL A 436 24.54 -2.15 -12.21
N PRO A 437 25.33 -3.03 -11.55
CA PRO A 437 24.87 -3.77 -10.38
C PRO A 437 24.69 -2.85 -9.16
N LEU A 438 23.93 -3.27 -8.14
CA LEU A 438 23.67 -2.47 -6.93
C LEU A 438 24.89 -2.26 -6.01
N TRP A 439 25.93 -3.08 -6.19
CA TRP A 439 27.24 -3.02 -5.53
C TRP A 439 28.26 -3.75 -6.42
N PRO A 440 29.58 -3.52 -6.26
CA PRO A 440 30.62 -4.28 -6.97
C PRO A 440 30.83 -5.70 -6.43
N ASP A 441 31.67 -6.50 -7.09
CA ASP A 441 32.06 -7.84 -6.67
C ASP A 441 32.87 -7.88 -5.36
N GLU A 442 33.52 -6.79 -4.95
CA GLU A 442 34.03 -6.60 -3.57
C GLU A 442 32.92 -6.25 -2.54
N GLY A 443 31.76 -5.80 -3.02
CA GLY A 443 30.66 -5.27 -2.23
C GLY A 443 29.66 -6.32 -1.74
N ASN A 444 28.67 -5.85 -0.97
CA ASN A 444 27.62 -6.70 -0.41
C ASN A 444 26.29 -5.95 -0.14
N LEU A 445 25.20 -6.72 -0.13
CA LEU A 445 23.84 -6.24 0.14
C LEU A 445 23.69 -5.55 1.50
N THR A 446 24.33 -6.06 2.56
CA THR A 446 24.25 -5.48 3.91
C THR A 446 24.71 -4.02 3.91
N THR A 447 25.88 -3.75 3.32
CA THR A 447 26.47 -2.40 3.21
C THR A 447 25.66 -1.50 2.28
N ALA A 448 25.14 -2.04 1.17
CA ALA A 448 24.28 -1.28 0.27
C ALA A 448 22.95 -0.89 0.95
N SER A 449 22.35 -1.81 1.71
CA SER A 449 21.04 -1.61 2.38
C SER A 449 21.06 -0.59 3.53
N THR A 450 22.23 -0.28 4.08
CA THR A 450 22.43 0.79 5.09
C THR A 450 22.91 2.11 4.48
N GLY A 451 23.04 2.19 3.15
CA GLY A 451 23.52 3.38 2.44
C GLY A 451 25.04 3.57 2.47
N GLY A 452 25.82 2.54 2.81
CA GLY A 452 27.28 2.60 2.87
C GLY A 452 27.98 2.89 1.53
N TYR A 453 27.25 2.86 0.41
CA TYR A 453 27.73 3.19 -0.93
C TYR A 453 27.15 4.49 -1.51
N ASN A 454 26.50 5.33 -0.69
CA ASN A 454 25.84 6.56 -1.17
C ASN A 454 26.81 7.53 -1.86
N THR A 455 28.02 7.74 -1.33
CA THR A 455 29.01 8.65 -1.92
C THR A 455 29.45 8.17 -3.30
N GLN A 456 29.65 6.86 -3.45
CA GLN A 456 30.04 6.22 -4.70
C GLN A 456 28.93 6.34 -5.75
N TRP A 457 27.67 6.09 -5.36
CA TRP A 457 26.52 6.26 -6.25
C TRP A 457 26.29 7.73 -6.68
N GLU A 458 26.55 8.68 -5.80
CA GLU A 458 26.50 10.11 -6.15
C GLU A 458 27.61 10.49 -7.13
N ASN A 459 28.82 9.97 -6.93
CA ASN A 459 29.96 10.20 -7.84
C ASN A 459 29.72 9.55 -9.20
N PHE A 460 29.23 8.31 -9.24
CA PHE A 460 28.85 7.63 -10.48
C PHE A 460 27.74 8.40 -11.23
N GLY A 461 26.69 8.84 -10.52
CA GLY A 461 25.62 9.65 -11.11
C GLY A 461 26.14 10.96 -11.71
N ARG A 462 27.09 11.62 -11.04
CA ARG A 462 27.75 12.84 -11.54
C ARG A 462 28.62 12.56 -12.77
N MET A 463 29.39 11.48 -12.76
CA MET A 463 30.25 11.06 -13.87
C MET A 463 29.42 10.78 -15.13
N VAL A 464 28.37 9.96 -15.04
CA VAL A 464 27.51 9.64 -16.20
C VAL A 464 26.79 10.90 -16.68
N ALA A 465 26.24 11.70 -15.76
CA ALA A 465 25.50 12.90 -16.13
C ALA A 465 26.36 14.02 -16.78
N ALA A 466 27.68 14.01 -16.57
CA ALA A 466 28.59 14.96 -17.19
C ALA A 466 28.74 14.77 -18.71
N LYS A 467 28.60 13.54 -19.21
CA LYS A 467 28.58 13.22 -20.66
C LYS A 467 27.16 12.99 -21.19
N TYR A 468 26.36 12.21 -20.46
CA TYR A 468 25.00 11.79 -20.85
C TYR A 468 24.00 12.17 -19.75
N PRO A 469 23.61 13.47 -19.66
CA PRO A 469 22.76 13.97 -18.57
C PRO A 469 21.38 13.33 -18.49
N THR A 470 20.95 12.62 -19.53
CA THR A 470 19.67 11.89 -19.59
C THR A 470 19.86 10.39 -19.77
N ALA A 471 21.02 9.81 -19.47
CA ALA A 471 21.23 8.37 -19.56
C ALA A 471 20.18 7.58 -18.76
N TYR A 472 19.78 6.43 -19.30
CA TYR A 472 19.09 5.41 -18.52
C TYR A 472 20.11 4.73 -17.61
N ILE A 473 19.77 4.56 -16.34
CA ILE A 473 20.54 3.75 -15.40
C ILE A 473 19.71 2.50 -15.12
N ARG A 474 20.08 1.40 -15.75
CA ARG A 474 19.52 0.06 -15.56
C ARG A 474 20.20 -0.55 -14.33
N LEU A 475 19.76 -0.06 -13.17
CA LEU A 475 20.32 -0.39 -11.86
C LEU A 475 19.82 -1.76 -11.40
N GLY A 476 20.74 -2.67 -11.06
CA GLY A 476 20.40 -3.99 -10.50
C GLY A 476 19.41 -4.77 -11.38
N TRP A 477 19.67 -4.78 -12.69
CA TRP A 477 18.89 -5.51 -13.70
C TRP A 477 18.87 -7.02 -13.43
N GLU A 478 17.98 -7.79 -14.05
CA GLU A 478 17.91 -9.26 -13.92
C GLU A 478 17.91 -9.80 -12.46
N MET A 479 17.48 -9.00 -11.49
CA MET A 479 17.62 -9.34 -10.06
C MET A 479 16.86 -10.61 -9.65
N ASN A 480 15.91 -11.06 -10.46
CA ASN A 480 15.12 -12.27 -10.27
C ASN A 480 15.79 -13.55 -10.83
N LEU A 481 16.94 -13.46 -11.50
CA LEU A 481 17.75 -14.63 -11.88
C LEU A 481 18.48 -15.23 -10.66
N PRO A 482 18.59 -16.56 -10.57
CA PRO A 482 19.35 -17.23 -9.52
C PRO A 482 20.83 -17.35 -9.89
N GLY A 483 21.68 -17.64 -8.92
CA GLY A 483 23.08 -18.04 -9.17
C GLY A 483 24.08 -16.91 -9.48
N TRP A 484 23.66 -15.64 -9.46
CA TRP A 484 24.56 -14.50 -9.63
C TRP A 484 24.58 -13.60 -8.38
N LYS A 485 25.74 -12.97 -8.11
CA LYS A 485 26.03 -12.25 -6.84
C LYS A 485 25.03 -11.12 -6.51
N HIS A 486 24.39 -10.54 -7.53
CA HIS A 486 23.54 -9.35 -7.41
C HIS A 486 22.04 -9.67 -7.35
N ALA A 487 21.70 -10.96 -7.34
CA ALA A 487 20.34 -11.46 -7.18
C ALA A 487 19.62 -10.88 -5.94
N ALA A 488 18.35 -10.55 -6.11
CA ALA A 488 17.44 -10.26 -5.02
C ALA A 488 16.80 -11.58 -4.55
N TYR A 489 16.79 -11.86 -3.25
CA TYR A 489 16.12 -13.04 -2.70
C TYR A 489 14.92 -12.64 -1.85
N ALA A 490 13.86 -13.44 -1.84
CA ALA A 490 12.62 -13.14 -1.11
C ALA A 490 12.87 -12.86 0.37
N HIS A 491 13.74 -13.66 1.01
CA HIS A 491 14.10 -13.55 2.41
C HIS A 491 14.83 -12.23 2.75
N SER A 492 15.51 -11.61 1.78
CA SER A 492 16.27 -10.36 1.91
C SER A 492 15.67 -9.19 1.12
N ALA A 493 14.48 -9.36 0.52
CA ALA A 493 13.85 -8.39 -0.38
C ALA A 493 13.65 -6.99 0.24
N THR A 494 13.49 -6.90 1.56
CA THR A 494 13.42 -5.60 2.26
C THR A 494 14.76 -4.85 2.19
N GLN A 495 15.88 -5.55 2.44
CA GLN A 495 17.22 -4.99 2.33
C GLN A 495 17.57 -4.65 0.89
N TRP A 496 17.19 -5.50 -0.07
CA TRP A 496 17.41 -5.24 -1.50
C TRP A 496 16.70 -3.95 -1.94
N LYS A 497 15.43 -3.78 -1.55
CA LYS A 497 14.70 -2.54 -1.82
C LYS A 497 15.30 -1.32 -1.10
N GLN A 498 15.84 -1.47 0.11
CA GLN A 498 16.57 -0.39 0.78
C GLN A 498 17.86 -0.02 0.01
N ALA A 499 18.65 -1.00 -0.41
CA ALA A 499 19.86 -0.78 -1.22
C ALA A 499 19.55 -0.02 -2.52
N TYR A 500 18.51 -0.44 -3.25
CA TYR A 500 18.05 0.24 -4.46
C TYR A 500 17.65 1.70 -4.20
N ARG A 501 16.88 1.94 -3.13
CA ARG A 501 16.43 3.29 -2.76
C ARG A 501 17.59 4.21 -2.38
N HIS A 502 18.57 3.69 -1.65
CA HIS A 502 19.80 4.42 -1.31
C HIS A 502 20.60 4.79 -2.56
N ALA A 503 20.87 3.81 -3.43
CA ALA A 503 21.56 4.00 -4.71
C ALA A 503 20.86 5.05 -5.59
N VAL A 504 19.54 4.94 -5.80
CA VAL A 504 18.76 5.91 -6.61
C VAL A 504 18.77 7.32 -6.02
N THR A 505 18.67 7.45 -4.69
CA THR A 505 18.70 8.76 -4.03
C THR A 505 20.04 9.46 -4.26
N ALA A 506 21.14 8.71 -4.15
CA ALA A 506 22.48 9.20 -4.43
C ALA A 506 22.72 9.49 -5.92
N LEU A 507 22.34 8.57 -6.81
CA LEU A 507 22.41 8.73 -8.27
C LEU A 507 21.75 10.04 -8.73
N ARG A 508 20.53 10.33 -8.23
CA ARG A 508 19.80 11.56 -8.56
C ARG A 508 20.39 12.83 -7.95
N LYS A 509 21.16 12.73 -6.86
CA LYS A 509 21.94 13.86 -6.32
C LYS A 509 23.16 14.17 -7.21
N GLY A 510 23.79 13.15 -7.78
CA GLY A 510 24.89 13.31 -8.76
C GLY A 510 24.40 13.76 -10.14
N GLY A 511 23.31 13.17 -10.62
CA GLY A 511 22.73 13.37 -11.94
C GLY A 511 21.20 13.49 -11.89
N PRO A 512 20.63 14.67 -11.62
CA PRO A 512 19.19 14.86 -11.38
C PRO A 512 18.28 14.67 -12.61
N ARG A 513 18.86 14.43 -13.80
CA ARG A 513 18.17 14.17 -15.06
C ARG A 513 18.34 12.73 -15.58
N LEU A 514 19.12 11.91 -14.87
CA LEU A 514 19.26 10.47 -15.16
C LEU A 514 17.91 9.76 -14.97
N ARG A 515 17.64 8.76 -15.81
CA ARG A 515 16.38 8.03 -15.88
C ARG A 515 16.57 6.64 -15.28
N ILE A 516 15.93 6.34 -14.15
CA ILE A 516 16.12 5.03 -13.49
C ILE A 516 15.23 3.97 -14.13
N ALA A 517 15.83 2.87 -14.59
CA ALA A 517 15.11 1.70 -15.08
C ALA A 517 15.20 0.55 -14.04
N TRP A 518 14.04 0.01 -13.65
CA TRP A 518 13.93 -1.23 -12.89
C TRP A 518 13.52 -2.34 -13.84
N VAL A 519 14.40 -3.33 -14.00
CA VAL A 519 14.36 -4.29 -15.11
C VAL A 519 14.56 -5.70 -14.57
N VAL A 520 13.62 -6.58 -14.88
CA VAL A 520 13.64 -8.01 -14.51
C VAL A 520 14.13 -8.84 -15.70
N ASN A 521 14.56 -10.08 -15.48
CA ASN A 521 14.54 -11.09 -16.54
C ASN A 521 13.09 -11.49 -16.84
N GLU A 522 12.75 -11.85 -18.08
CA GLU A 522 11.47 -12.45 -18.44
C GLU A 522 11.09 -13.62 -17.49
N GLY A 523 9.80 -13.75 -17.16
CA GLY A 523 9.29 -14.81 -16.30
C GLY A 523 9.29 -14.47 -14.80
N PRO A 524 9.04 -15.48 -13.94
CA PRO A 524 8.79 -15.28 -12.52
C PRO A 524 10.03 -14.88 -11.72
N GLY A 525 9.85 -14.71 -10.41
CA GLY A 525 10.98 -14.84 -9.49
C GLY A 525 11.56 -16.25 -9.54
N GLN A 526 12.89 -16.38 -9.45
CA GLN A 526 13.57 -17.67 -9.31
C GLN A 526 14.42 -17.75 -8.02
N THR A 527 14.21 -16.80 -7.10
CA THR A 527 15.08 -16.49 -5.96
C THR A 527 14.29 -16.49 -4.64
N ASP A 528 13.88 -17.68 -4.20
CA ASP A 528 13.01 -17.95 -3.04
C ASP A 528 11.59 -17.32 -3.12
N THR A 529 11.19 -16.80 -4.28
CA THR A 529 9.84 -16.30 -4.57
C THR A 529 9.53 -16.59 -6.04
N THR A 530 8.26 -16.87 -6.36
CA THR A 530 7.76 -16.92 -7.74
C THR A 530 7.26 -15.57 -8.24
N ASP A 531 7.27 -14.53 -7.39
CA ASP A 531 6.80 -13.17 -7.72
C ASP A 531 7.92 -12.14 -7.62
N ALA A 532 8.52 -11.78 -8.75
CA ALA A 532 9.58 -10.78 -8.84
C ALA A 532 9.11 -9.35 -8.49
N ARG A 533 7.80 -9.06 -8.46
CA ARG A 533 7.28 -7.76 -7.97
C ARG A 533 7.60 -7.53 -6.50
N THR A 534 7.91 -8.60 -5.75
CA THR A 534 8.43 -8.55 -4.37
C THR A 534 9.65 -7.62 -4.25
N PHE A 535 10.44 -7.49 -5.31
CA PHE A 535 11.65 -6.66 -5.36
C PHE A 535 11.38 -5.21 -5.84
N TYR A 536 10.16 -4.87 -6.26
CA TYR A 536 9.86 -3.53 -6.77
C TYR A 536 10.11 -2.45 -5.68
N PRO A 537 11.02 -1.49 -5.89
CA PRO A 537 11.43 -0.53 -4.86
C PRO A 537 10.42 0.59 -4.64
N GLY A 538 9.45 0.76 -5.53
CA GLY A 538 8.36 1.75 -5.44
C GLY A 538 8.50 2.92 -6.41
N ASP A 539 7.37 3.53 -6.74
CA ASP A 539 7.23 4.49 -7.86
C ASP A 539 8.07 5.75 -7.76
N ASP A 540 8.46 6.15 -6.56
CA ASP A 540 9.34 7.31 -6.35
C ASP A 540 10.78 7.03 -6.80
N TYR A 541 11.19 5.76 -6.94
CA TYR A 541 12.57 5.35 -7.22
C TYR A 541 12.78 4.79 -8.63
N VAL A 542 11.73 4.73 -9.44
CA VAL A 542 11.74 4.09 -10.76
C VAL A 542 11.08 5.04 -11.77
N ASP A 543 11.74 5.31 -12.89
CA ASP A 543 11.18 6.12 -13.98
C ASP A 543 10.64 5.23 -15.11
N TYR A 544 11.25 4.06 -15.31
CA TYR A 544 10.88 3.06 -16.31
C TYR A 544 10.87 1.66 -15.70
N ILE A 545 9.88 0.85 -16.07
CA ILE A 545 9.79 -0.57 -15.71
C ILE A 545 10.11 -1.36 -16.98
N GLY A 546 10.87 -2.45 -16.91
CA GLY A 546 11.21 -3.22 -18.10
C GLY A 546 11.42 -4.70 -17.83
N MET A 547 11.70 -5.42 -18.91
CA MET A 547 12.34 -6.73 -18.81
C MET A 547 13.47 -6.85 -19.81
N ASP A 548 14.41 -7.72 -19.48
CA ASP A 548 15.40 -8.31 -20.38
C ASP A 548 14.83 -9.67 -20.84
N ALA A 549 14.87 -9.97 -22.14
CA ALA A 549 14.19 -11.12 -22.73
C ALA A 549 14.95 -11.72 -23.92
N TYR A 550 15.06 -13.03 -23.98
CA TYR A 550 15.72 -13.75 -25.08
C TYR A 550 14.78 -14.82 -25.64
N ASP A 551 15.08 -15.37 -26.81
CA ASP A 551 14.28 -16.43 -27.45
C ASP A 551 14.47 -17.83 -26.83
N TRP A 552 14.79 -17.89 -25.53
CA TRP A 552 14.99 -19.09 -24.71
C TRP A 552 13.70 -19.92 -24.52
N ASP A 553 13.82 -20.98 -23.73
CA ASP A 553 12.79 -21.99 -23.50
C ASP A 553 11.45 -21.42 -22.97
N PRO A 554 10.30 -21.81 -23.55
CA PRO A 554 10.13 -22.59 -24.79
C PRO A 554 10.36 -21.73 -26.06
N GLY A 555 11.48 -21.97 -26.77
CA GLY A 555 11.92 -21.13 -27.89
C GLY A 555 10.82 -20.77 -28.88
N TYR A 556 10.80 -19.51 -29.35
CA TYR A 556 9.70 -18.83 -30.05
C TYR A 556 9.46 -19.34 -31.49
N THR A 557 9.29 -20.64 -31.66
CA THR A 557 9.30 -21.39 -32.93
C THR A 557 7.92 -21.53 -33.58
N ASN A 558 6.85 -21.36 -32.80
CA ASN A 558 5.46 -21.54 -33.21
C ASN A 558 4.52 -20.60 -32.42
N ASP A 559 3.26 -20.48 -32.85
CA ASP A 559 2.32 -19.53 -32.26
C ASP A 559 1.87 -19.87 -30.84
N THR A 560 1.92 -21.14 -30.44
CA THR A 560 1.64 -21.59 -29.06
C THR A 560 2.74 -21.10 -28.12
N ASN A 561 4.02 -21.26 -28.49
CA ASN A 561 5.16 -20.77 -27.70
C ASN A 561 5.13 -19.23 -27.61
N ILE A 562 4.89 -18.55 -28.74
CA ILE A 562 4.74 -17.08 -28.77
C ILE A 562 3.55 -16.61 -27.91
N ALA A 563 2.45 -17.36 -27.87
CA ALA A 563 1.32 -17.07 -26.99
C ALA A 563 1.64 -17.32 -25.51
N HIS A 564 2.42 -18.36 -25.19
CA HIS A 564 2.90 -18.63 -23.84
C HIS A 564 3.70 -17.44 -23.29
N HIS A 565 4.79 -17.05 -23.95
CA HIS A 565 5.59 -15.89 -23.55
C HIS A 565 4.77 -14.59 -23.48
N ARG A 566 3.81 -14.40 -24.40
CA ARG A 566 3.02 -13.17 -24.44
C ARG A 566 2.00 -13.06 -23.31
N GLU A 567 1.27 -14.14 -23.01
CA GLU A 567 0.07 -14.13 -22.17
C GLU A 567 0.23 -14.81 -20.79
N ALA A 568 1.28 -15.61 -20.57
CA ALA A 568 1.49 -16.28 -19.29
C ALA A 568 1.72 -15.29 -18.14
N PRO A 569 1.48 -15.70 -16.88
CA PRO A 569 1.93 -14.94 -15.71
C PRO A 569 3.43 -14.63 -15.80
N TYR A 570 3.80 -13.37 -15.56
CA TYR A 570 5.16 -12.86 -15.72
C TYR A 570 5.74 -12.89 -17.16
N GLY A 571 4.89 -13.07 -18.17
CA GLY A 571 5.21 -12.85 -19.58
C GLY A 571 5.09 -11.39 -20.02
N TRP A 572 5.14 -11.15 -21.33
CA TRP A 572 5.21 -9.81 -21.93
C TRP A 572 4.04 -8.89 -21.56
N ASN A 573 2.80 -9.38 -21.69
CA ASN A 573 1.63 -8.57 -21.35
C ASN A 573 1.52 -8.31 -19.84
N PHE A 574 2.01 -9.22 -18.99
CA PHE A 574 2.03 -9.03 -17.54
C PHE A 574 2.93 -7.84 -17.15
N TRP A 575 4.19 -7.84 -17.58
CA TRP A 575 5.15 -6.79 -17.20
C TRP A 575 4.82 -5.43 -17.81
N LEU A 576 4.28 -5.41 -19.04
CA LEU A 576 3.73 -4.18 -19.61
C LEU A 576 2.54 -3.65 -18.81
N ASN A 577 1.64 -4.53 -18.35
CA ASN A 577 0.51 -4.10 -17.53
C ASN A 577 0.96 -3.63 -16.14
N PHE A 578 2.00 -4.24 -15.56
CA PHE A 578 2.64 -3.75 -14.34
C PHE A 578 3.23 -2.34 -14.54
N ALA A 579 3.92 -2.08 -15.66
CA ALA A 579 4.38 -0.74 -16.01
C ALA A 579 3.22 0.27 -16.12
N LYS A 580 2.12 -0.10 -16.80
CA LYS A 580 0.92 0.73 -16.92
C LYS A 580 0.26 1.03 -15.57
N THR A 581 0.12 0.05 -14.67
CA THR A 581 -0.49 0.27 -13.33
C THR A 581 0.33 1.22 -12.46
N HIS A 582 1.65 1.28 -12.68
CA HIS A 582 2.55 2.24 -12.03
C HIS A 582 2.72 3.56 -12.82
N ASN A 583 1.95 3.75 -13.90
CA ASN A 583 2.04 4.89 -14.83
C ASN A 583 3.47 5.15 -15.33
N LYS A 584 4.21 4.07 -15.59
CA LYS A 584 5.56 4.08 -16.16
C LYS A 584 5.53 3.63 -17.62
N LYS A 585 6.53 4.04 -18.38
CA LYS A 585 6.80 3.42 -19.68
C LYS A 585 7.52 2.09 -19.51
N PHE A 586 7.25 1.18 -20.43
CA PHE A 586 7.91 -0.10 -20.56
C PHE A 586 9.24 0.03 -21.33
N VAL A 587 10.29 -0.66 -20.91
CA VAL A 587 11.57 -0.72 -21.63
C VAL A 587 12.00 -2.17 -21.87
N LEU A 588 12.70 -2.40 -22.99
CA LEU A 588 13.26 -3.70 -23.38
C LEU A 588 14.78 -3.53 -23.60
N PRO A 589 15.57 -3.36 -22.52
CA PRO A 589 16.95 -2.88 -22.58
C PRO A 589 17.95 -3.91 -23.12
N GLU A 590 17.55 -5.17 -23.09
CA GLU A 590 18.37 -6.28 -23.51
C GLU A 590 17.45 -7.34 -24.10
N TRP A 591 17.51 -7.48 -25.43
CA TRP A 591 16.80 -8.55 -26.11
C TRP A 591 17.56 -9.07 -27.32
N GLY A 592 17.44 -10.37 -27.58
CA GLY A 592 18.16 -10.99 -28.69
C GLY A 592 17.75 -12.44 -28.91
N ILE A 593 18.25 -13.00 -30.00
CA ILE A 593 18.23 -14.46 -30.19
C ILE A 593 19.44 -15.07 -29.48
N ALA A 594 19.33 -16.30 -29.01
CA ALA A 594 20.38 -16.94 -28.23
C ALA A 594 20.72 -18.36 -28.74
N PRO A 595 21.15 -18.51 -30.00
CA PRO A 595 21.39 -19.80 -30.65
C PRO A 595 22.48 -20.66 -29.98
N ALA A 596 23.24 -20.13 -29.02
CA ALA A 596 24.12 -20.92 -28.16
C ALA A 596 23.35 -21.84 -27.17
N ASN A 597 22.11 -21.49 -26.82
CA ASN A 597 21.25 -22.30 -25.96
C ASN A 597 20.44 -23.30 -26.82
N PRO A 598 20.54 -24.62 -26.59
CA PRO A 598 19.84 -25.63 -27.39
C PRO A 598 18.31 -25.57 -27.28
N ASN A 599 17.76 -24.89 -26.25
CA ASN A 599 16.32 -24.72 -26.06
C ASN A 599 15.81 -23.38 -26.65
N SER A 600 16.68 -22.59 -27.29
CA SER A 600 16.29 -21.39 -28.03
C SER A 600 15.61 -21.74 -29.36
N GLY A 601 15.10 -20.73 -30.08
CA GLY A 601 14.68 -20.90 -31.47
C GLY A 601 15.81 -20.85 -32.50
N GLY A 602 17.07 -20.67 -32.08
CA GLY A 602 18.24 -20.60 -32.96
C GLY A 602 18.30 -19.30 -33.78
N ASP A 603 18.64 -19.42 -35.08
CA ASP A 603 18.51 -18.32 -36.05
C ASP A 603 17.01 -18.05 -36.31
N ASN A 604 16.42 -17.24 -35.42
CA ASN A 604 14.97 -17.18 -35.19
C ASN A 604 14.31 -15.88 -35.67
N PRO A 605 13.84 -15.80 -36.93
CA PRO A 605 13.07 -14.66 -37.42
C PRO A 605 11.70 -14.52 -36.76
N ARG A 606 11.09 -15.59 -36.23
CA ARG A 606 9.76 -15.49 -35.58
C ARG A 606 9.82 -14.67 -34.30
N TYR A 607 10.92 -14.78 -33.55
CA TYR A 607 11.16 -13.94 -32.38
C TYR A 607 11.30 -12.46 -32.76
N ILE A 608 12.16 -12.14 -33.74
CA ILE A 608 12.32 -10.76 -34.25
C ILE A 608 10.98 -10.17 -34.71
N ALA A 609 10.20 -10.95 -35.45
CA ALA A 609 8.86 -10.57 -35.89
C ALA A 609 7.93 -10.25 -34.70
N PHE A 610 7.84 -11.17 -33.75
CA PHE A 610 7.03 -11.04 -32.54
C PHE A 610 7.38 -9.78 -31.74
N VAL A 611 8.67 -9.55 -31.46
CA VAL A 611 9.13 -8.41 -30.65
C VAL A 611 8.74 -7.10 -31.32
N TYR A 612 9.04 -6.92 -32.62
CA TYR A 612 8.67 -5.68 -33.32
C TYR A 612 7.16 -5.49 -33.46
N ASP A 613 6.38 -6.55 -33.72
CA ASP A 613 4.92 -6.45 -33.75
C ASP A 613 4.34 -6.10 -32.38
N TRP A 614 4.89 -6.65 -31.29
CA TRP A 614 4.45 -6.35 -29.93
C TRP A 614 4.83 -4.93 -29.50
N LEU A 615 6.06 -4.49 -29.75
CA LEU A 615 6.51 -3.12 -29.46
C LEU A 615 5.71 -2.10 -30.25
N THR A 616 5.47 -2.33 -31.55
CA THR A 616 4.71 -1.42 -32.41
C THR A 616 3.26 -1.29 -31.96
N ARG A 617 2.58 -2.41 -31.67
CA ARG A 617 1.20 -2.40 -31.12
C ARG A 617 1.10 -1.63 -29.78
N ASN A 618 2.17 -1.60 -29.00
CA ASN A 618 2.21 -0.96 -27.68
C ASN A 618 2.95 0.39 -27.66
N ALA A 619 3.39 0.94 -28.79
CA ALA A 619 4.43 1.97 -28.89
C ALA A 619 4.22 3.21 -28.00
N ARG A 620 2.97 3.65 -27.76
CA ARG A 620 2.66 4.74 -26.82
C ARG A 620 3.19 4.52 -25.40
N TRP A 621 3.29 3.26 -24.96
CA TRP A 621 3.80 2.84 -23.66
C TRP A 621 5.29 2.47 -23.68
N ILE A 622 5.93 2.34 -24.84
CA ILE A 622 7.33 1.94 -24.92
C ILE A 622 8.25 3.16 -24.75
N GLY A 623 9.25 3.04 -23.89
CA GLY A 623 10.36 3.97 -23.71
C GLY A 623 11.41 3.74 -24.78
N TYR A 624 12.17 2.65 -24.61
CA TYR A 624 13.16 2.18 -25.56
C TYR A 624 13.19 0.66 -25.70
N GLU A 625 13.77 0.19 -26.80
CA GLU A 625 14.35 -1.15 -26.91
C GLU A 625 15.84 -1.06 -27.27
N SER A 626 16.62 -2.07 -26.92
CA SER A 626 18.03 -2.19 -27.32
C SER A 626 18.40 -3.64 -27.59
N TYR A 627 18.75 -3.95 -28.84
CA TYR A 627 19.10 -5.30 -29.25
C TYR A 627 20.50 -5.69 -28.75
N PHE A 628 20.63 -6.87 -28.13
CA PHE A 628 21.88 -7.34 -27.54
C PHE A 628 22.81 -7.97 -28.60
N HIS A 629 23.55 -7.15 -29.35
CA HIS A 629 24.40 -7.63 -30.43
C HIS A 629 25.76 -8.13 -29.91
N GLU A 630 25.85 -9.43 -29.62
CA GLU A 630 27.01 -10.07 -28.99
C GLU A 630 27.47 -11.34 -29.73
N ASN A 631 28.79 -11.46 -29.94
CA ASN A 631 29.44 -12.59 -30.63
C ASN A 631 29.84 -13.71 -29.68
N ALA A 632 29.91 -13.43 -28.38
CA ALA A 632 30.47 -14.33 -27.39
C ALA A 632 29.80 -15.73 -27.42
N PRO A 633 30.59 -16.83 -27.25
CA PRO A 633 30.09 -18.20 -27.42
C PRO A 633 28.91 -18.59 -26.53
N TYR A 634 28.67 -17.89 -25.42
CA TYR A 634 27.58 -18.17 -24.48
C TYR A 634 26.19 -17.73 -24.98
N ILE A 635 26.13 -16.82 -25.96
CA ILE A 635 24.86 -16.27 -26.47
C ILE A 635 24.78 -16.32 -28.00
N ARG A 636 25.86 -15.92 -28.72
CA ARG A 636 25.94 -15.85 -30.19
C ARG A 636 24.79 -15.07 -30.84
N SER A 637 24.42 -13.95 -30.24
CA SER A 637 23.33 -13.06 -30.66
C SER A 637 23.70 -12.09 -31.81
N ASN A 638 24.86 -12.27 -32.46
CA ASN A 638 25.22 -11.45 -33.61
C ASN A 638 24.25 -11.69 -34.78
N LEU A 639 23.45 -10.68 -35.10
CA LEU A 639 22.60 -10.67 -36.29
C LEU A 639 23.41 -10.89 -37.59
N PHE A 640 24.33 -9.98 -37.91
CA PHE A 640 24.88 -9.81 -39.25
C PHE A 640 25.96 -10.81 -39.68
N THR A 641 26.50 -11.63 -38.78
CA THR A 641 27.48 -12.70 -39.12
C THR A 641 26.89 -14.10 -39.08
N ASP A 642 26.21 -14.45 -37.99
CA ASP A 642 25.90 -15.84 -37.65
C ASP A 642 24.43 -16.22 -37.91
N ASN A 643 23.54 -15.23 -38.01
CA ASN A 643 22.09 -15.42 -37.96
C ASN A 643 21.36 -14.76 -39.15
N PRO A 644 21.51 -15.33 -40.36
CA PRO A 644 21.02 -14.71 -41.60
C PRO A 644 19.50 -14.56 -41.67
N ARG A 645 18.71 -15.49 -41.08
CA ARG A 645 17.23 -15.42 -41.13
C ARG A 645 16.71 -14.35 -40.18
N ALA A 646 17.23 -14.29 -38.95
CA ALA A 646 16.92 -13.23 -38.00
C ALA A 646 17.38 -11.86 -38.52
N THR A 647 18.53 -11.76 -39.17
CA THR A 647 18.97 -10.56 -39.90
C THR A 647 17.99 -10.14 -40.98
N ALA A 648 17.54 -11.06 -41.84
CA ALA A 648 16.60 -10.74 -42.90
C ALA A 648 15.29 -10.14 -42.36
N GLU A 649 14.74 -10.71 -41.28
CA GLU A 649 13.55 -10.17 -40.61
C GLU A 649 13.85 -8.84 -39.92
N TYR A 650 14.96 -8.71 -39.19
CA TYR A 650 15.35 -7.45 -38.52
C TYR A 650 15.45 -6.31 -39.54
N LEU A 651 16.14 -6.53 -40.65
CA LEU A 651 16.27 -5.56 -41.73
C LEU A 651 14.94 -5.30 -42.47
N HIS A 652 14.03 -6.28 -42.54
CA HIS A 652 12.66 -6.04 -43.03
C HIS A 652 11.91 -5.07 -42.10
N ARG A 653 11.99 -5.27 -40.78
CA ARG A 653 11.35 -4.39 -39.79
C ARG A 653 11.91 -2.97 -39.83
N MET A 654 13.22 -2.82 -40.04
CA MET A 654 13.87 -1.51 -40.18
C MET A 654 13.45 -0.73 -41.44
N LYS A 655 13.04 -1.40 -42.51
CA LYS A 655 12.61 -0.75 -43.75
C LYS A 655 11.15 -0.29 -43.74
N ARG A 656 10.35 -0.71 -42.75
CA ARG A 656 8.98 -0.21 -42.58
C ARG A 656 9.04 1.26 -42.10
N PRO A 657 8.13 2.13 -42.56
CA PRO A 657 8.11 3.55 -42.20
C PRO A 657 7.90 3.75 -40.69
#